data_AF-A0AAE2D2M8-F1
#
_entry.id   AF-A0AAE2D2M8-F1
#
_cell.length_a   1.000
_cell.length_b   1.000
_cell.length_c   1.000
_cell.angle_alpha   90.00
_cell.angle_beta   90.00
_cell.angle_gamma   90.00
#
_symmetry.space_group_name_H-M   'P 1'
#
loop_
_entity.id
_entity.type
_entity.pdbx_description
1 polymer ?
#
loop_
_entity_poly.entity_id
_entity_poly.type
_entity_poly.pdbx_seq_one_letter_code
_entity_poly.pdbx_strand_id
1 'polypeptide(L)'
;MINLLQRLSDYFEALTAEDAVSPLKKHCSSIMKLIACARSADSLEELHDVRLNYLLHFSGYVEPMNRWYTHQTKGGEAEQSQEPVYDDVNIEKVTPITTTIDPITGRSIRQRQARATASYEVAKRAGLSDLVQRFGLSASQFAENVQDQYLRHDVDQCPMLPIDAAGDFLSPQFPSSELALSAARYMLAFEISREPLVRKMMRQMFNLQAVISMRPTERGTKHIDESHPLFQIKYLSNKPVADLMGNVLFLHIHNAERDKLVQYEIHVPTEQIRGLSLVDELQRFFYQDEFSSLVQAWNEQRNLVLKQAAEEFIFPTLVRELRQKLLDGSQQAVLRMCAKKLFNYLRVAPYPPDGHRSYEMDTEETTSSFINNRHKSDFHATGDTDSRSSGAVWPKGARVLALALKNEDDIRKSMVTAAQLDCNGEVVDFLHFHGLLVSRRAPEDMKKLKEEDMQRLSTFMVKHKPQVCVIGCDCRKALFLQEDIQHLINDLANERRLPRIHVELMETELSIVFALSSRASFDLPISYPLLLRQAISLGRRLQDPLFEFSQLVTIENEILGIRWHPLQDSIPRDMLLRALEIEFINRVNEVGVDVNRCLSHPHTSGIIQFISGLGPRKGLHLLKILKHKKTHLTNRMQLVTMIEFGPRVVINCAGFIKIDTASVRDLDADDVDLLDSTRVHPESYDLAKKMAVDALEYDDTEECDPIVALEEIVHSPARLRELDLDAFAEELKRQEHGDKHITLYDIRKELNNRYRDYREPYQSANPESIFSMVTHETPETLHVGRLVECRVLSVATRRPRPEQLDNANPTKNEINGLWMCPFCQQDNFQLLNHVWSHFDNNECPGQPVGLRVQLDNGIDGFIPLKFMDYPDKLFERTQPGSLVQCRVTKIDIARFNVELTCKSTELKDERHIWRPRQDAFYDFEKEERDLRSEEEAMAKAKAKTNPYMSRLIFHPYFKNISYDQLAAMEPELEPGAIIIRPSRKGTDHLTVSWKIDDGIMQHIDVNEKEKSNNFSLGKLLIIGDEEFEDLDEIVARHVQPMVSLVRDVMTYKYYRDSSGGDRAHLNALLQHEKSFNPDRIPYFLSSTKERPGYFILAYLPNKNPHFELFSIRPEGFKFRQLIFPTLDRMITWFKEHYNDAVNYYRG
;
A
#
# COMPACT_ATOMS: atom_id res chain seq x y z
N MET A 1 28.93 -0.14 -24.04
CA MET A 1 28.25 -0.25 -25.36
C MET A 1 28.99 0.49 -26.44
N ILE A 2 29.23 1.80 -26.29
CA ILE A 2 29.95 2.62 -27.28
C ILE A 2 31.30 2.01 -27.67
N ASN A 3 32.12 1.58 -26.70
CA ASN A 3 33.41 0.92 -26.97
C ASN A 3 33.25 -0.38 -27.80
N LEU A 4 32.21 -1.18 -27.54
CA LEU A 4 31.92 -2.38 -28.32
C LEU A 4 31.53 -2.05 -29.76
N LEU A 5 30.69 -1.02 -29.97
CA LEU A 5 30.30 -0.58 -31.29
C LEU A 5 31.48 0.01 -32.07
N GLN A 6 32.36 0.77 -31.40
CA GLN A 6 33.60 1.28 -31.99
C GLN A 6 34.49 0.13 -32.46
N ARG A 7 34.71 -0.89 -31.62
CA ARG A 7 35.48 -2.08 -32.01
C ARG A 7 34.90 -2.83 -33.20
N LEU A 8 33.57 -2.89 -33.31
CA LEU A 8 32.91 -3.46 -34.47
C LEU A 8 33.11 -2.59 -35.72
N SER A 9 33.05 -1.26 -35.58
CA SER A 9 33.36 -0.33 -36.68
C SER A 9 34.77 -0.55 -37.20
N ASP A 10 35.77 -0.58 -36.31
CA ASP A 10 37.17 -0.81 -36.66
C ASP A 10 37.35 -2.15 -37.39
N TYR A 11 36.70 -3.22 -36.90
CA TYR A 11 36.73 -4.54 -37.53
C TYR A 11 36.14 -4.54 -38.94
N PHE A 12 34.98 -3.90 -39.13
CA PHE A 12 34.37 -3.81 -40.46
C PHE A 12 35.14 -2.86 -41.39
N GLU A 13 35.70 -1.77 -40.89
CA GLU A 13 36.56 -0.85 -41.65
C GLU A 13 37.81 -1.58 -42.15
N ALA A 14 38.46 -2.39 -41.30
CA ALA A 14 39.59 -3.22 -41.70
C ALA A 14 39.23 -4.25 -42.77
N LEU A 15 38.05 -4.88 -42.68
CA LEU A 15 37.55 -5.81 -43.70
C LEU A 15 37.20 -5.13 -45.03
N THR A 16 36.74 -3.87 -44.99
CA THR A 16 36.40 -3.11 -46.22
C THR A 16 37.62 -2.64 -47.01
N ALA A 17 38.82 -2.69 -46.43
CA ALA A 17 40.06 -2.32 -47.12
C ALA A 17 40.46 -3.33 -48.22
N GLU A 18 39.96 -4.57 -48.17
CA GLU A 18 40.33 -5.65 -49.11
C GLU A 18 39.32 -5.87 -50.25
N ASP A 19 38.06 -5.45 -50.11
CA ASP A 19 37.00 -5.59 -51.13
C ASP A 19 36.12 -4.32 -51.24
N ALA A 20 36.22 -3.60 -52.36
CA ALA A 20 35.62 -2.26 -52.53
C ALA A 20 34.10 -2.25 -52.83
N VAL A 21 33.45 -3.41 -53.00
CA VAL A 21 32.01 -3.51 -53.31
C VAL A 21 31.37 -4.59 -52.44
N SER A 22 30.82 -4.22 -51.27
CA SER A 22 30.17 -5.21 -50.39
C SER A 22 29.19 -4.61 -49.36
N PRO A 23 28.15 -5.35 -48.94
CA PRO A 23 27.25 -5.03 -47.80
C PRO A 23 27.95 -4.58 -46.50
N LEU A 24 29.25 -4.86 -46.35
CA LEU A 24 30.09 -4.44 -45.23
C LEU A 24 30.17 -2.90 -45.06
N LYS A 25 30.17 -2.11 -46.15
CA LYS A 25 30.18 -0.64 -46.06
C LYS A 25 28.87 -0.07 -45.47
N LYS A 26 27.74 -0.75 -45.72
CA LYS A 26 26.44 -0.41 -45.10
C LYS A 26 26.45 -0.71 -43.60
N HIS A 27 27.16 -1.76 -43.17
CA HIS A 27 27.35 -2.07 -41.75
C HIS A 27 28.15 -0.99 -41.01
N CYS A 28 29.27 -0.49 -41.57
CA CYS A 28 30.04 0.60 -40.95
C CYS A 28 29.18 1.86 -40.74
N SER A 29 28.45 2.30 -41.79
CA SER A 29 27.56 3.46 -41.68
C SER A 29 26.46 3.26 -40.63
N SER A 30 25.88 2.07 -40.55
CA SER A 30 24.84 1.74 -39.58
C SER A 30 25.38 1.73 -38.14
N ILE A 31 26.58 1.21 -37.91
CA ILE A 31 27.24 1.20 -36.59
C ILE A 31 27.56 2.63 -36.13
N MET A 32 28.05 3.49 -37.03
CA MET A 32 28.30 4.89 -36.70
C MET A 32 27.04 5.64 -36.28
N LYS A 33 25.90 5.35 -36.92
CA LYS A 33 24.59 5.86 -36.50
C LYS A 33 24.17 5.36 -35.12
N LEU A 34 24.36 4.07 -34.83
CA LEU A 34 24.10 3.51 -33.49
C LEU A 34 24.99 4.13 -32.40
N ILE A 35 26.25 4.45 -32.73
CA ILE A 35 27.15 5.18 -31.82
C ILE A 35 26.61 6.59 -31.55
N ALA A 36 26.16 7.31 -32.58
CA ALA A 36 25.54 8.63 -32.42
C ALA A 36 24.27 8.56 -31.56
N CYS A 37 23.41 7.55 -31.77
CA CYS A 37 22.23 7.30 -30.94
C CYS A 37 22.61 7.00 -29.49
N ALA A 38 23.62 6.16 -29.26
CA ALA A 38 24.08 5.84 -27.90
C ALA A 38 24.70 7.04 -27.17
N ARG A 39 25.31 7.97 -27.90
CA ARG A 39 25.88 9.22 -27.35
C ARG A 39 24.82 10.26 -27.02
N SER A 40 23.73 10.28 -27.78
CA SER A 40 22.59 11.20 -27.61
C SER A 40 21.46 10.60 -26.77
N ALA A 41 21.70 9.45 -26.14
CA ALA A 41 20.71 8.78 -25.31
C ALA A 41 20.59 9.47 -23.96
N ASP A 42 19.39 9.99 -23.66
CA ASP A 42 19.12 10.68 -22.39
C ASP A 42 18.70 9.72 -21.28
N SER A 43 18.36 8.48 -21.64
CA SER A 43 17.81 7.47 -20.72
C SER A 43 18.37 6.07 -20.96
N LEU A 44 18.29 5.22 -19.93
CA LEU A 44 18.68 3.81 -20.01
C LEU A 44 17.81 3.03 -21.01
N GLU A 45 16.56 3.45 -21.21
CA GLU A 45 15.65 2.84 -22.20
C GLU A 45 16.13 3.11 -23.64
N GLU A 46 16.60 4.31 -23.94
CA GLU A 46 17.16 4.63 -25.27
C GLU A 46 18.45 3.83 -25.54
N LEU A 47 19.29 3.63 -24.52
CA LEU A 47 20.45 2.72 -24.62
C LEU A 47 20.03 1.26 -24.80
N HIS A 48 18.90 0.84 -24.22
CA HIS A 48 18.33 -0.47 -24.44
C HIS A 48 17.85 -0.64 -25.89
N ASP A 49 17.24 0.40 -26.49
CA ASP A 49 16.83 0.36 -27.90
C ASP A 49 18.03 0.15 -28.83
N VAL A 50 19.14 0.86 -28.59
CA VAL A 50 20.41 0.63 -29.32
C VAL A 50 20.89 -0.82 -29.15
N ARG A 51 20.77 -1.38 -27.94
CA ARG A 51 21.10 -2.79 -27.67
C ARG A 51 20.23 -3.74 -28.48
N LEU A 52 18.94 -3.46 -28.59
CA LEU A 52 17.98 -4.30 -29.32
C LEU A 52 18.31 -4.35 -30.81
N ASN A 53 18.62 -3.20 -31.42
CA ASN A 53 19.09 -3.14 -32.81
C ASN A 53 20.39 -3.92 -32.99
N TYR A 54 21.35 -3.70 -32.09
CA TYR A 54 22.63 -4.40 -32.07
C TYR A 54 22.46 -5.94 -32.01
N LEU A 55 21.57 -6.42 -31.16
CA LEU A 55 21.29 -7.85 -31.02
C LEU A 55 20.67 -8.46 -32.28
N LEU A 56 19.94 -7.68 -33.08
CA LEU A 56 19.32 -8.14 -34.31
C LEU A 56 20.32 -8.28 -35.46
N HIS A 57 21.17 -7.28 -35.65
CA HIS A 57 22.02 -7.17 -36.84
C HIS A 57 23.47 -7.60 -36.62
N PHE A 58 24.03 -7.38 -35.42
CA PHE A 58 25.48 -7.44 -35.19
C PHE A 58 25.94 -8.50 -34.20
N SER A 59 25.04 -9.18 -33.47
CA SER A 59 25.42 -10.15 -32.44
C SER A 59 26.26 -11.32 -32.95
N GLY A 60 26.06 -11.74 -34.21
CA GLY A 60 26.81 -12.84 -34.83
C GLY A 60 28.27 -12.50 -35.16
N TYR A 61 28.64 -11.22 -35.20
CA TYR A 61 29.98 -10.76 -35.59
C TYR A 61 30.93 -10.56 -34.40
N VAL A 62 30.46 -10.77 -33.17
CA VAL A 62 31.28 -10.59 -31.95
C VAL A 62 32.45 -11.56 -31.90
N GLU A 63 32.20 -12.83 -32.20
CA GLU A 63 33.22 -13.87 -32.12
C GLU A 63 34.27 -13.76 -33.25
N PRO A 64 33.90 -13.49 -34.52
CA PRO A 64 34.85 -13.09 -35.56
C PRO A 64 35.68 -11.85 -35.20
N MET A 65 35.03 -10.78 -34.71
CA MET A 65 35.71 -9.54 -34.30
C MET A 65 36.73 -9.79 -33.17
N ASN A 66 36.35 -10.56 -32.14
CA ASN A 66 37.25 -10.89 -31.03
C ASN A 66 38.45 -11.72 -31.50
N ARG A 67 38.25 -12.67 -32.43
CA ARG A 67 39.33 -13.42 -33.06
C ARG A 67 40.28 -12.48 -33.81
N TRP A 68 39.75 -11.54 -34.58
CA TRP A 68 40.54 -10.55 -35.31
C TRP A 68 41.40 -9.67 -34.40
N TYR A 69 40.82 -9.10 -33.33
CA TYR A 69 41.59 -8.32 -32.35
C TYR A 69 42.66 -9.18 -31.66
N THR A 70 42.36 -10.44 -31.35
CA THR A 70 43.33 -11.37 -30.73
C THR A 70 44.50 -11.64 -31.68
N HIS A 71 44.23 -11.83 -32.98
CA HIS A 71 45.25 -11.98 -34.01
C HIS A 71 46.11 -10.71 -34.17
N GLN A 72 45.51 -9.51 -34.14
CA GLN A 72 46.27 -8.26 -34.18
C GLN A 72 47.16 -8.06 -32.95
N THR A 73 46.67 -8.40 -31.75
CA THR A 73 47.47 -8.28 -30.51
C THR A 73 48.60 -9.31 -30.41
N LYS A 74 48.53 -10.42 -31.14
CA LYS A 74 49.56 -11.48 -31.18
C LYS A 74 50.52 -11.37 -32.37
N GLY A 75 50.35 -10.37 -33.23
CA GLY A 75 51.20 -10.12 -34.41
C GLY A 75 52.56 -9.52 -34.08
N GLY A 76 53.35 -10.22 -33.25
CA GLY A 76 54.73 -9.86 -32.92
C GLY A 76 55.68 -11.05 -32.77
N GLU A 77 55.19 -12.29 -32.72
CA GLU A 77 56.04 -13.50 -32.74
C GLU A 77 55.42 -14.58 -33.63
N ALA A 78 56.31 -15.29 -34.32
CA ALA A 78 56.13 -15.98 -35.60
C ALA A 78 55.07 -17.10 -35.65
N GLU A 79 54.62 -17.35 -36.87
CA GLU A 79 53.92 -18.54 -37.34
C GLU A 79 54.61 -19.84 -36.91
N GLN A 80 53.86 -20.73 -36.26
CA GLN A 80 53.73 -22.16 -36.58
C GLN A 80 52.95 -22.85 -35.45
N SER A 81 51.65 -23.05 -35.65
CA SER A 81 50.91 -24.11 -34.96
C SER A 81 49.73 -24.51 -35.83
N GLN A 82 49.66 -25.81 -36.06
CA GLN A 82 48.70 -26.53 -36.89
C GLN A 82 47.24 -26.10 -36.66
N GLU A 83 46.48 -26.06 -37.76
CA GLU A 83 45.02 -26.06 -37.73
C GLU A 83 44.51 -27.14 -36.76
N PRO A 84 43.64 -26.81 -35.78
CA PRO A 84 42.77 -27.81 -35.23
C PRO A 84 41.65 -28.03 -36.25
N VAL A 85 41.76 -29.13 -36.98
CA VAL A 85 40.59 -29.83 -37.51
C VAL A 85 39.66 -30.08 -36.32
N TYR A 86 38.55 -29.35 -36.25
CA TYR A 86 37.46 -29.73 -35.37
C TYR A 86 36.63 -30.77 -36.09
N ASP A 87 36.90 -32.02 -35.75
CA ASP A 87 35.97 -33.11 -35.91
C ASP A 87 34.65 -32.77 -35.22
N ASP A 88 33.59 -33.03 -35.96
CA ASP A 88 32.20 -32.97 -35.55
C ASP A 88 31.94 -34.07 -34.51
N VAL A 89 32.32 -33.85 -33.25
CA VAL A 89 32.00 -34.76 -32.14
C VAL A 89 31.33 -34.00 -31.00
N ASN A 90 30.01 -34.16 -30.96
CA ASN A 90 29.16 -34.26 -29.77
C ASN A 90 29.77 -33.72 -28.46
N ILE A 91 29.50 -32.43 -28.19
CA ILE A 91 29.41 -31.91 -26.83
C ILE A 91 27.93 -31.66 -26.54
N GLU A 92 27.25 -32.71 -26.06
CA GLU A 92 25.98 -32.58 -25.35
C GLU A 92 26.23 -31.86 -24.02
N LYS A 93 26.24 -30.52 -24.04
CA LYS A 93 25.76 -29.79 -22.87
C LYS A 93 24.24 -29.94 -22.89
N VAL A 94 23.72 -30.70 -21.92
CA VAL A 94 22.28 -30.83 -21.65
C VAL A 94 21.74 -29.46 -21.24
N THR A 95 21.40 -28.64 -22.24
CA THR A 95 20.53 -27.48 -22.09
C THR A 95 19.10 -27.93 -22.39
N PRO A 96 18.10 -27.52 -21.59
CA PRO A 96 16.74 -27.99 -21.75
C PRO A 96 16.19 -27.52 -23.11
N ILE A 97 15.88 -28.49 -23.97
CA ILE A 97 15.18 -28.24 -25.24
C ILE A 97 13.78 -27.75 -24.88
N THR A 98 13.50 -26.48 -25.16
CA THR A 98 12.19 -25.88 -24.94
C THR A 98 11.43 -25.92 -26.26
N THR A 99 10.19 -26.40 -26.23
CA THR A 99 9.26 -26.35 -27.36
C THR A 99 8.46 -25.06 -27.28
N THR A 100 8.65 -24.15 -28.22
CA THR A 100 7.81 -22.96 -28.40
C THR A 100 6.89 -23.14 -29.61
N ILE A 101 5.69 -22.59 -29.57
CA ILE A 101 4.78 -22.60 -30.72
C ILE A 101 5.10 -21.38 -31.58
N ASP A 102 5.29 -21.58 -32.89
CA ASP A 102 5.45 -20.48 -33.83
C ASP A 102 4.15 -19.67 -33.91
N PRO A 103 4.14 -18.37 -33.56
CA PRO A 103 2.94 -17.52 -33.67
C PRO A 103 2.38 -17.43 -35.10
N ILE A 104 3.20 -17.66 -36.13
CA ILE A 104 2.78 -17.52 -37.54
C ILE A 104 2.23 -18.85 -38.08
N THR A 105 2.90 -19.97 -37.80
CA THR A 105 2.54 -21.27 -38.39
C THR A 105 1.81 -22.20 -37.43
N GLY A 106 1.72 -21.86 -36.14
CA GLY A 106 1.13 -22.70 -35.09
C GLY A 106 1.89 -23.99 -34.80
N ARG A 107 3.05 -24.21 -35.44
CA ARG A 107 3.86 -25.43 -35.32
C ARG A 107 4.81 -25.33 -34.13
N SER A 108 5.00 -26.44 -33.42
CA SER A 108 5.96 -26.51 -32.31
C SER A 108 7.40 -26.50 -32.85
N ILE A 109 8.19 -25.50 -32.50
CA ILE A 109 9.61 -25.38 -32.79
C ILE A 109 10.41 -25.90 -31.58
N ARG A 110 11.27 -26.90 -31.79
CA ARG A 110 12.23 -27.37 -30.78
C ARG A 110 13.49 -26.52 -30.86
N GLN A 111 13.83 -25.78 -29.80
CA GLN A 111 15.05 -24.97 -29.76
C GLN A 111 15.83 -25.17 -28.46
N ARG A 112 17.16 -24.98 -28.55
CA ARG A 112 18.10 -25.05 -27.41
C ARG A 112 17.93 -23.89 -26.40
N GLN A 113 17.13 -22.86 -26.74
CA GLN A 113 16.67 -21.75 -25.89
C GLN A 113 15.47 -21.07 -26.57
N ALA A 114 14.43 -20.68 -25.82
CA ALA A 114 13.36 -19.83 -26.32
C ALA A 114 13.90 -18.42 -26.62
N ARG A 115 14.21 -18.12 -27.88
CA ARG A 115 14.53 -16.75 -28.32
C ARG A 115 13.27 -16.09 -28.86
N ALA A 116 12.98 -14.87 -28.42
CA ALA A 116 11.92 -14.03 -28.99
C ALA A 116 12.10 -13.71 -30.49
N THR A 117 13.22 -14.13 -31.09
CA THR A 117 13.56 -14.01 -32.52
C THR A 117 13.21 -15.24 -33.34
N ALA A 118 12.59 -16.29 -32.76
CA ALA A 118 12.40 -17.58 -33.44
C ALA A 118 11.69 -17.46 -34.80
N SER A 119 10.56 -16.76 -34.87
CA SER A 119 9.79 -16.59 -36.12
C SER A 119 10.50 -15.68 -37.13
N TYR A 120 11.24 -14.67 -36.66
CA TYR A 120 12.10 -13.83 -37.51
C TYR A 120 13.23 -14.65 -38.15
N GLU A 121 13.90 -15.50 -37.37
CA GLU A 121 14.96 -16.38 -37.89
C GLU A 121 14.42 -17.43 -38.87
N VAL A 122 13.21 -17.96 -38.64
CA VAL A 122 12.54 -18.90 -39.55
C VAL A 122 12.22 -18.20 -40.88
N ALA A 123 11.65 -17.00 -40.84
CA ALA A 123 11.37 -16.19 -42.04
C ALA A 123 12.65 -15.86 -42.82
N LYS A 124 13.72 -15.47 -42.11
CA LYS A 124 15.03 -15.17 -42.70
C LYS A 124 15.67 -16.40 -43.36
N ARG A 125 15.62 -17.58 -42.72
CA ARG A 125 16.12 -18.84 -43.31
C ARG A 125 15.31 -19.30 -44.52
N ALA A 126 14.03 -18.96 -44.57
CA ALA A 126 13.15 -19.26 -45.70
C ALA A 126 13.32 -18.30 -46.90
N GLY A 127 14.21 -17.32 -46.82
CA GLY A 127 14.48 -16.39 -47.92
C GLY A 127 13.47 -15.24 -48.07
N LEU A 128 12.63 -14.99 -47.05
CA LEU A 128 11.61 -13.92 -47.11
C LEU A 128 12.20 -12.50 -47.05
N SER A 129 13.52 -12.35 -46.88
CA SER A 129 14.21 -11.05 -46.92
C SER A 129 14.05 -10.32 -48.25
N ASP A 130 14.01 -11.05 -49.37
CA ASP A 130 13.82 -10.45 -50.68
C ASP A 130 12.36 -10.02 -50.90
N LEU A 131 11.40 -10.73 -50.30
CA LEU A 131 9.99 -10.30 -50.27
C LEU A 131 9.80 -9.03 -49.44
N VAL A 132 10.52 -8.87 -48.33
CA VAL A 132 10.47 -7.66 -47.51
C VAL A 132 11.01 -6.43 -48.25
N GLN A 133 12.01 -6.57 -49.10
CA GLN A 133 12.48 -5.47 -49.96
C GLN A 133 11.38 -4.96 -50.91
N ARG A 134 10.42 -5.82 -51.32
CA ARG A 134 9.30 -5.43 -52.20
C ARG A 134 8.27 -4.51 -51.52
N PHE A 135 8.34 -4.32 -50.21
CA PHE A 135 7.53 -3.32 -49.50
C PHE A 135 7.99 -1.88 -49.79
N GLY A 136 9.21 -1.69 -50.31
CA GLY A 136 9.68 -0.44 -50.90
C GLY A 136 10.60 0.42 -50.04
N LEU A 137 10.59 0.25 -48.71
CA LEU A 137 11.57 0.87 -47.81
C LEU A 137 12.13 -0.18 -46.85
N SER A 138 13.43 -0.10 -46.58
CA SER A 138 14.02 -0.85 -45.46
C SER A 138 13.65 -0.21 -44.11
N ALA A 139 13.74 -0.98 -43.03
CA ALA A 139 13.52 -0.44 -41.68
C ALA A 139 14.43 0.74 -41.33
N SER A 140 15.68 0.73 -41.79
CA SER A 140 16.64 1.82 -41.55
C SER A 140 16.35 3.07 -42.39
N GLN A 141 15.93 2.91 -43.65
CA GLN A 141 15.50 4.04 -44.49
C GLN A 141 14.22 4.69 -43.94
N PHE A 142 13.26 3.87 -43.48
CA PHE A 142 12.07 4.35 -42.80
C PHE A 142 12.42 5.11 -41.51
N ALA A 143 13.35 4.59 -40.70
CA ALA A 143 13.81 5.26 -39.48
C ALA A 143 14.46 6.63 -39.77
N GLU A 144 15.15 6.80 -40.89
CA GLU A 144 15.69 8.10 -41.33
C GLU A 144 14.59 9.09 -41.72
N ASN A 145 13.57 8.64 -42.47
CA ASN A 145 12.41 9.48 -42.79
C ASN A 145 11.70 9.97 -41.50
N VAL A 146 11.58 9.08 -40.52
CA VAL A 146 11.01 9.39 -39.20
C VAL A 146 11.86 10.41 -38.43
N GLN A 147 13.18 10.24 -38.44
CA GLN A 147 14.11 11.16 -37.75
C GLN A 147 14.08 12.57 -38.37
N ASP A 148 14.14 12.66 -39.70
CA ASP A 148 14.21 13.93 -40.42
C ASP A 148 12.82 14.62 -40.50
N GLN A 149 11.76 13.92 -40.05
CA GLN A 149 10.35 14.34 -40.17
C GLN A 149 9.96 14.74 -41.60
N TYR A 150 10.62 14.16 -42.60
CA TYR A 150 10.47 14.42 -44.02
C TYR A 150 10.82 13.15 -44.83
N LEU A 151 10.25 13.01 -46.03
CA LEU A 151 10.55 11.89 -46.93
C LEU A 151 11.93 12.06 -47.58
N ARG A 152 12.97 11.59 -46.90
CA ARG A 152 14.34 11.53 -47.43
C ARG A 152 14.51 10.42 -48.46
N HIS A 153 13.85 9.28 -48.24
CA HIS A 153 13.81 8.14 -49.12
C HIS A 153 12.38 7.92 -49.60
N ASP A 154 12.20 7.92 -50.92
CA ASP A 154 10.93 7.57 -51.57
C ASP A 154 10.70 6.05 -51.54
N VAL A 155 9.43 5.65 -51.61
CA VAL A 155 9.04 4.25 -51.53
C VAL A 155 9.19 3.58 -52.89
N ASP A 156 10.01 2.53 -52.98
CA ASP A 156 10.17 1.76 -54.22
C ASP A 156 8.95 0.85 -54.47
N GLN A 157 8.17 1.16 -55.51
CA GLN A 157 6.91 0.45 -55.78
C GLN A 157 7.13 -0.86 -56.56
N CYS A 158 6.64 -1.98 -56.00
CA CYS A 158 6.62 -3.26 -56.70
C CYS A 158 5.54 -3.25 -57.81
N PRO A 159 5.85 -3.72 -59.04
CA PRO A 159 4.87 -3.76 -60.14
C PRO A 159 3.85 -4.90 -60.02
N MET A 160 3.96 -5.77 -59.01
CA MET A 160 3.07 -6.91 -58.76
C MET A 160 2.18 -6.66 -57.55
N LEU A 161 0.98 -7.24 -57.51
CA LEU A 161 0.15 -7.21 -56.31
C LEU A 161 0.86 -7.93 -55.14
N PRO A 162 0.64 -7.53 -53.88
CA PRO A 162 1.32 -8.11 -52.73
C PRO A 162 1.19 -9.64 -52.62
N ILE A 163 0.02 -10.18 -52.96
CA ILE A 163 -0.25 -11.62 -52.90
C ILE A 163 0.48 -12.40 -54.00
N ASP A 164 0.59 -11.82 -55.19
CA ASP A 164 1.28 -12.42 -56.33
C ASP A 164 2.79 -12.38 -56.10
N ALA A 165 3.30 -11.26 -55.59
CA ALA A 165 4.69 -11.12 -55.20
C ALA A 165 5.10 -12.13 -54.10
N ALA A 166 4.18 -12.47 -53.19
CA ALA A 166 4.42 -13.49 -52.17
C ALA A 166 4.41 -14.93 -52.73
N GLY A 167 3.76 -15.15 -53.87
CA GLY A 167 3.76 -16.44 -54.56
C GLY A 167 5.13 -16.89 -55.05
N ASP A 168 6.06 -15.95 -55.26
CA ASP A 168 7.45 -16.24 -55.64
C ASP A 168 8.26 -16.91 -54.50
N PHE A 169 7.77 -16.86 -53.25
CA PHE A 169 8.53 -17.22 -52.04
C PHE A 169 7.89 -18.37 -51.23
N LEU A 170 7.18 -19.28 -51.90
CA LEU A 170 6.60 -20.45 -51.25
C LEU A 170 7.68 -21.44 -50.81
N SER A 171 7.51 -21.99 -49.60
CA SER A 171 8.42 -22.97 -49.01
C SER A 171 7.65 -24.04 -48.23
N PRO A 172 8.26 -25.17 -47.84
CA PRO A 172 7.61 -26.16 -46.98
C PRO A 172 7.11 -25.60 -45.63
N GLN A 173 7.72 -24.50 -45.17
CA GLN A 173 7.32 -23.76 -43.98
C GLN A 173 6.18 -22.78 -44.26
N PHE A 174 6.13 -22.18 -45.45
CA PHE A 174 5.11 -21.22 -45.88
C PHE A 174 4.43 -21.71 -47.19
N PRO A 175 3.43 -22.61 -47.08
CA PRO A 175 2.83 -23.27 -48.25
C PRO A 175 1.81 -22.41 -49.00
N SER A 176 1.40 -21.26 -48.46
CA SER A 176 0.43 -20.34 -49.04
C SER A 176 1.02 -18.94 -49.18
N SER A 177 0.69 -18.23 -50.26
CA SER A 177 1.10 -16.84 -50.49
C SER A 177 0.63 -15.91 -49.36
N GLU A 178 -0.52 -16.20 -48.74
CA GLU A 178 -1.04 -15.42 -47.60
C GLU A 178 -0.15 -15.59 -46.35
N LEU A 179 0.32 -16.81 -46.10
CA LEU A 179 1.22 -17.09 -44.97
C LEU A 179 2.61 -16.52 -45.21
N ALA A 180 3.12 -16.61 -46.45
CA ALA A 180 4.40 -16.00 -46.84
C ALA A 180 4.35 -14.48 -46.71
N LEU A 181 3.26 -13.84 -47.16
CA LEU A 181 3.04 -12.41 -47.01
C LEU A 181 2.91 -12.01 -45.54
N SER A 182 2.15 -12.76 -44.74
CA SER A 182 2.02 -12.48 -43.31
C SER A 182 3.36 -12.65 -42.56
N ALA A 183 4.18 -13.61 -42.96
CA ALA A 183 5.52 -13.81 -42.40
C ALA A 183 6.48 -12.69 -42.79
N ALA A 184 6.42 -12.20 -44.03
CA ALA A 184 7.18 -11.04 -44.46
C ALA A 184 6.75 -9.76 -43.72
N ARG A 185 5.44 -9.56 -43.49
CA ARG A 185 4.95 -8.44 -42.66
C ARG A 185 5.49 -8.50 -41.24
N TYR A 186 5.42 -9.68 -40.60
CA TYR A 186 5.97 -9.87 -39.26
C TYR A 186 7.47 -9.57 -39.23
N MET A 187 8.22 -10.03 -40.24
CA MET A 187 9.66 -9.81 -40.33
C MET A 187 10.00 -8.31 -40.40
N LEU A 188 9.33 -7.56 -41.28
CA LEU A 188 9.54 -6.12 -41.41
C LEU A 188 9.04 -5.35 -40.17
N ALA A 189 7.89 -5.72 -39.60
CA ALA A 189 7.38 -5.14 -38.36
C ALA A 189 8.36 -5.35 -37.20
N PHE A 190 8.98 -6.53 -37.13
CA PHE A 190 10.00 -6.84 -36.14
C PHE A 190 11.26 -5.99 -36.34
N GLU A 191 11.75 -5.82 -37.58
CA GLU A 191 12.90 -4.95 -37.89
C GLU A 191 12.63 -3.49 -37.51
N ILE A 192 11.50 -2.93 -37.93
CA ILE A 192 11.07 -1.55 -37.59
C ILE A 192 10.98 -1.39 -36.07
N SER A 193 10.46 -2.39 -35.35
CA SER A 193 10.36 -2.35 -33.89
C SER A 193 11.71 -2.33 -33.16
N ARG A 194 12.82 -2.64 -33.84
CA ARG A 194 14.18 -2.62 -33.29
C ARG A 194 14.97 -1.38 -33.72
N GLU A 195 14.37 -0.47 -34.48
CA GLU A 195 15.01 0.79 -34.85
C GLU A 195 14.94 1.81 -33.69
N PRO A 196 16.08 2.31 -33.18
CA PRO A 196 16.09 3.23 -32.03
C PRO A 196 15.38 4.56 -32.29
N LEU A 197 15.46 5.07 -33.52
CA LEU A 197 14.86 6.36 -33.91
C LEU A 197 13.33 6.28 -33.94
N VAL A 198 12.79 5.19 -34.49
CA VAL A 198 11.34 4.93 -34.50
C VAL A 198 10.82 4.79 -33.07
N ARG A 199 11.53 4.03 -32.22
CA ARG A 199 11.19 3.89 -30.80
C ARG A 199 11.26 5.21 -30.04
N LYS A 200 12.25 6.07 -30.32
CA LYS A 200 12.38 7.39 -29.70
C LYS A 200 11.17 8.28 -30.01
N MET A 201 10.76 8.39 -31.27
CA MET A 201 9.57 9.14 -31.66
C MET A 201 8.30 8.54 -31.03
N MET A 202 8.12 7.22 -31.14
CA MET A 202 6.96 6.52 -30.58
C MET A 202 6.86 6.69 -29.06
N ARG A 203 7.99 6.67 -28.34
CA ARG A 203 8.04 6.91 -26.88
C ARG A 203 7.61 8.33 -26.53
N GLN A 204 8.11 9.34 -27.26
CA GLN A 204 7.75 10.74 -27.03
C GLN A 204 6.25 10.96 -27.23
N MET A 205 5.69 10.45 -28.32
CA MET A 205 4.27 10.58 -28.61
C MET A 205 3.40 9.78 -27.64
N PHE A 206 3.81 8.55 -27.30
CA PHE A 206 3.10 7.70 -26.34
C PHE A 206 3.02 8.37 -24.96
N ASN A 207 4.12 8.94 -24.45
CA ASN A 207 4.13 9.61 -23.16
C ASN A 207 3.20 10.85 -23.11
N LEU A 208 2.95 11.50 -24.24
CA LEU A 208 2.05 12.65 -24.34
C LEU A 208 0.56 12.25 -24.41
N GLN A 209 0.27 11.08 -24.98
CA GLN A 209 -1.10 10.62 -25.26
C GLN A 209 -1.58 9.51 -24.32
N ALA A 210 -0.68 8.86 -23.57
CA ALA A 210 -1.02 7.75 -22.71
C ALA A 210 -1.99 8.18 -21.60
N VAL A 211 -3.04 7.38 -21.45
CA VAL A 211 -4.03 7.51 -20.39
C VAL A 211 -4.07 6.25 -19.53
N ILE A 212 -4.57 6.40 -18.31
CA ILE A 212 -4.87 5.30 -17.41
C ILE A 212 -6.38 5.20 -17.21
N SER A 213 -6.89 3.98 -17.31
CA SER A 213 -8.26 3.63 -16.99
C SER A 213 -8.25 2.58 -15.88
N MET A 214 -9.11 2.72 -14.87
CA MET A 214 -9.15 1.84 -13.70
C MET A 214 -10.58 1.43 -13.37
N ARG A 215 -10.74 0.17 -12.97
CA ARG A 215 -11.98 -0.38 -12.43
C ARG A 215 -11.72 -1.19 -11.15
N PRO A 216 -12.63 -1.19 -10.18
CA PRO A 216 -12.53 -2.07 -9.02
C PRO A 216 -12.81 -3.52 -9.42
N THR A 217 -12.26 -4.48 -8.68
CA THR A 217 -12.67 -5.89 -8.71
C THR A 217 -13.85 -6.11 -7.77
N GLU A 218 -14.49 -7.28 -7.80
CA GLU A 218 -15.55 -7.64 -6.83
C GLU A 218 -15.13 -7.46 -5.35
N ARG A 219 -13.83 -7.67 -5.06
CA ARG A 219 -13.25 -7.40 -3.74
C ARG A 219 -13.05 -5.91 -3.51
N GLY A 220 -12.54 -5.20 -4.51
CA GLY A 220 -12.37 -3.75 -4.48
C GLY A 220 -13.67 -3.00 -4.26
N THR A 221 -14.78 -3.43 -4.87
CA THR A 221 -16.07 -2.76 -4.72
C THR A 221 -16.52 -2.71 -3.26
N LYS A 222 -16.22 -3.77 -2.49
CA LYS A 222 -16.58 -3.91 -1.07
C LYS A 222 -15.56 -3.28 -0.11
N HIS A 223 -14.27 -3.36 -0.43
CA HIS A 223 -13.19 -2.87 0.45
C HIS A 223 -12.83 -1.39 0.24
N ILE A 224 -13.02 -0.87 -0.98
CA ILE A 224 -12.78 0.55 -1.28
C ILE A 224 -14.02 1.33 -0.85
N ASP A 225 -14.05 1.66 0.43
CA ASP A 225 -15.04 2.53 1.06
C ASP A 225 -14.60 4.01 1.03
N GLU A 226 -15.41 4.90 1.60
CA GLU A 226 -15.12 6.34 1.67
C GLU A 226 -13.81 6.67 2.39
N SER A 227 -13.29 5.77 3.24
CA SER A 227 -12.03 5.97 3.95
C SER A 227 -10.81 5.63 3.12
N HIS A 228 -10.98 4.82 2.07
CA HIS A 228 -9.89 4.34 1.26
C HIS A 228 -9.35 5.46 0.36
N PRO A 229 -8.01 5.66 0.25
CA PRO A 229 -7.42 6.73 -0.59
C PRO A 229 -7.85 6.69 -2.07
N LEU A 230 -8.17 5.50 -2.58
CA LEU A 230 -8.63 5.30 -3.96
C LEU A 230 -10.12 5.54 -4.17
N PHE A 231 -10.91 5.89 -3.15
CA PHE A 231 -12.35 6.08 -3.30
C PHE A 231 -12.71 7.13 -4.37
N GLN A 232 -11.99 8.25 -4.37
CA GLN A 232 -12.17 9.36 -5.31
C GLN A 232 -11.87 9.00 -6.77
N ILE A 233 -11.11 7.91 -6.98
CA ILE A 233 -10.65 7.46 -8.29
C ILE A 233 -11.07 6.04 -8.59
N LYS A 234 -11.99 5.44 -7.80
CA LYS A 234 -12.38 4.03 -7.91
C LYS A 234 -12.73 3.63 -9.35
N TYR A 235 -13.41 4.51 -10.08
CA TYR A 235 -13.73 4.37 -11.49
C TYR A 235 -13.06 5.50 -12.29
N LEU A 236 -11.89 5.24 -12.88
CA LEU A 236 -11.21 6.21 -13.76
C LEU A 236 -11.38 5.80 -15.22
N SER A 237 -11.72 6.77 -16.06
CA SER A 237 -11.69 6.63 -17.52
C SER A 237 -10.75 7.65 -18.15
N ASN A 238 -9.76 7.17 -18.92
CA ASN A 238 -8.91 8.00 -19.77
C ASN A 238 -8.20 9.18 -19.05
N LYS A 239 -7.77 8.98 -17.80
CA LYS A 239 -7.01 10.01 -17.08
C LYS A 239 -5.60 10.14 -17.68
N PRO A 240 -5.12 11.33 -18.07
CA PRO A 240 -3.76 11.51 -18.58
C PRO A 240 -2.70 11.00 -17.60
N VAL A 241 -1.76 10.20 -18.09
CA VAL A 241 -0.68 9.65 -17.23
C VAL A 241 0.23 10.76 -16.70
N ALA A 242 0.38 11.86 -17.45
CA ALA A 242 1.15 13.03 -17.03
C ALA A 242 0.72 13.59 -15.67
N ASP A 243 -0.58 13.57 -15.34
CA ASP A 243 -1.13 14.08 -14.08
C ASP A 243 -0.73 13.22 -12.86
N LEU A 244 -0.33 11.97 -13.09
CA LEU A 244 0.07 11.02 -12.06
C LEU A 244 1.59 10.96 -11.88
N MET A 245 2.36 11.60 -12.76
CA MET A 245 3.83 11.61 -12.68
C MET A 245 4.29 12.32 -11.41
N GLY A 246 5.02 11.59 -10.55
CA GLY A 246 5.51 12.12 -9.29
C GLY A 246 4.43 12.32 -8.22
N ASN A 247 3.23 11.79 -8.42
CA ASN A 247 2.15 11.78 -7.44
C ASN A 247 2.15 10.47 -6.64
N VAL A 248 1.90 10.55 -5.33
CA VAL A 248 1.77 9.39 -4.43
C VAL A 248 0.59 8.50 -4.82
N LEU A 249 -0.42 9.05 -5.48
CA LEU A 249 -1.64 8.34 -5.89
C LEU A 249 -1.36 7.08 -6.71
N PHE A 250 -0.36 7.11 -7.60
CA PHE A 250 -0.01 5.93 -8.40
C PHE A 250 0.51 4.77 -7.55
N LEU A 251 1.22 5.05 -6.45
CA LEU A 251 1.67 4.01 -5.53
C LEU A 251 0.49 3.32 -4.83
N HIS A 252 -0.57 4.07 -4.49
CA HIS A 252 -1.81 3.48 -3.99
C HIS A 252 -2.48 2.59 -5.05
N ILE A 253 -2.56 3.03 -6.31
CA ILE A 253 -3.11 2.24 -7.42
C ILE A 253 -2.31 0.94 -7.58
N HIS A 254 -0.98 1.03 -7.58
CA HIS A 254 -0.08 -0.11 -7.73
C HIS A 254 -0.23 -1.13 -6.58
N ASN A 255 -0.30 -0.65 -5.34
CA ASN A 255 -0.54 -1.51 -4.18
C ASN A 255 -1.92 -2.17 -4.24
N ALA A 256 -2.96 -1.43 -4.61
CA ALA A 256 -4.31 -1.97 -4.74
C ALA A 256 -4.44 -3.01 -5.87
N GLU A 257 -3.70 -2.85 -6.98
CA GLU A 257 -3.60 -3.87 -8.03
C GLU A 257 -2.90 -5.13 -7.51
N ARG A 258 -1.79 -4.98 -6.78
CA ARG A 258 -1.07 -6.09 -6.13
C ARG A 258 -1.98 -6.85 -5.15
N ASP A 259 -2.81 -6.13 -4.41
CA ASP A 259 -3.77 -6.68 -3.45
C ASP A 259 -5.07 -7.17 -4.11
N LYS A 260 -5.17 -7.07 -5.45
CA LYS A 260 -6.29 -7.47 -6.30
C LYS A 260 -7.61 -6.73 -6.01
N LEU A 261 -7.52 -5.51 -5.51
CA LEU A 261 -8.66 -4.62 -5.29
C LEU A 261 -9.05 -3.86 -6.56
N VAL A 262 -8.08 -3.49 -7.39
CA VAL A 262 -8.33 -2.77 -8.65
C VAL A 262 -7.64 -3.45 -9.82
N GLN A 263 -8.15 -3.19 -11.01
CA GLN A 263 -7.49 -3.47 -12.28
C GLN A 263 -7.35 -2.16 -13.03
N TYR A 264 -6.14 -1.83 -13.45
CA TYR A 264 -5.90 -0.66 -14.29
C TYR A 264 -5.20 -1.05 -15.58
N GLU A 265 -5.41 -0.25 -16.60
CA GLU A 265 -4.82 -0.38 -17.91
C GLU A 265 -4.26 0.97 -18.35
N ILE A 266 -3.02 0.96 -18.83
CA ILE A 266 -2.40 2.13 -19.47
C ILE A 266 -2.48 1.89 -20.96
N HIS A 267 -3.18 2.77 -21.67
CA HIS A 267 -3.40 2.65 -23.10
C HIS A 267 -3.43 4.02 -23.77
N VAL A 268 -3.48 4.04 -25.10
CA VAL A 268 -3.78 5.25 -25.86
C VAL A 268 -5.29 5.28 -26.10
N PRO A 269 -6.00 6.41 -25.92
CA PRO A 269 -7.42 6.49 -26.23
C PRO A 269 -7.70 6.19 -27.69
N THR A 270 -8.76 5.44 -27.97
CA THR A 270 -9.20 5.14 -29.35
C THR A 270 -9.82 6.37 -30.02
N GLU A 271 -10.38 7.29 -29.22
CA GLU A 271 -10.89 8.57 -29.68
C GLU A 271 -9.73 9.55 -29.92
N GLN A 272 -9.61 10.00 -31.16
CA GLN A 272 -8.48 10.79 -31.63
C GLN A 272 -8.42 12.15 -30.92
N ILE A 273 -7.45 12.35 -30.02
CA ILE A 273 -7.28 13.65 -29.34
C ILE A 273 -6.85 14.77 -30.33
N ARG A 274 -6.46 14.43 -31.57
CA ARG A 274 -6.08 15.40 -32.64
C ARG A 274 -6.43 14.96 -34.08
N GLY A 275 -7.34 14.01 -34.27
CA GLY A 275 -7.73 13.51 -35.60
C GLY A 275 -6.77 12.51 -36.28
N LEU A 276 -5.64 12.16 -35.67
CA LEU A 276 -4.67 11.18 -36.19
C LEU A 276 -4.25 10.20 -35.09
N SER A 277 -4.23 8.90 -35.40
CA SER A 277 -3.62 7.86 -34.55
C SER A 277 -2.09 8.02 -34.53
N LEU A 278 -1.46 7.52 -33.48
CA LEU A 278 0.00 7.41 -33.37
C LEU A 278 0.60 6.66 -34.58
N VAL A 279 -0.13 5.66 -35.11
CA VAL A 279 0.25 4.91 -36.31
C VAL A 279 0.05 5.77 -37.57
N ASP A 280 -0.97 6.63 -37.62
CA ASP A 280 -1.23 7.51 -38.77
C ASP A 280 -0.12 8.55 -38.95
N GLU A 281 0.48 9.02 -37.85
CA GLU A 281 1.65 9.91 -37.92
C GLU A 281 2.91 9.23 -38.47
N LEU A 282 3.00 7.89 -38.39
CA LEU A 282 4.08 7.12 -39.02
C LEU A 282 3.77 6.77 -40.48
N GLN A 283 2.48 6.63 -40.85
CA GLN A 283 2.07 6.29 -42.22
C GLN A 283 2.63 7.28 -43.26
N ARG A 284 2.64 8.58 -42.96
CA ARG A 284 3.19 9.62 -43.87
C ARG A 284 4.64 9.40 -44.28
N PHE A 285 5.42 8.63 -43.51
CA PHE A 285 6.82 8.34 -43.80
C PHE A 285 7.04 7.00 -44.51
N PHE A 286 5.96 6.22 -44.71
CA PHE A 286 5.99 4.91 -45.37
C PHE A 286 5.02 4.78 -46.56
N TYR A 287 4.14 5.77 -46.77
CA TYR A 287 3.16 5.74 -47.85
C TYR A 287 3.71 6.40 -49.10
N GLN A 288 3.24 5.91 -50.24
CA GLN A 288 3.33 6.59 -51.52
C GLN A 288 1.97 7.23 -51.83
N ASP A 289 1.97 8.52 -52.17
CA ASP A 289 0.78 9.32 -52.41
C ASP A 289 0.26 9.15 -53.86
N GLU A 290 -0.23 7.94 -54.19
CA GLU A 290 -0.82 7.63 -55.49
C GLU A 290 -2.13 6.83 -55.35
N PHE A 291 -3.13 7.15 -56.19
CA PHE A 291 -4.47 6.55 -56.16
C PHE A 291 -4.59 5.24 -56.97
N SER A 292 -3.48 4.64 -57.39
CA SER A 292 -3.50 3.36 -58.11
C SER A 292 -3.93 2.22 -57.19
N SER A 293 -4.78 1.30 -57.68
CA SER A 293 -5.23 0.13 -56.91
C SER A 293 -4.07 -0.75 -56.44
N LEU A 294 -2.98 -0.81 -57.22
CA LEU A 294 -1.75 -1.49 -56.87
C LEU A 294 -1.05 -0.82 -55.66
N VAL A 295 -0.91 0.50 -55.71
CA VAL A 295 -0.26 1.29 -54.65
C VAL A 295 -1.09 1.24 -53.37
N GLN A 296 -2.41 1.32 -53.48
CA GLN A 296 -3.33 1.17 -52.34
C GLN A 296 -3.22 -0.21 -51.68
N ALA A 297 -3.13 -1.29 -52.46
CA ALA A 297 -2.94 -2.64 -51.92
C ALA A 297 -1.62 -2.78 -51.15
N TRP A 298 -0.53 -2.18 -51.63
CA TRP A 298 0.74 -2.14 -50.91
C TRP A 298 0.71 -1.22 -49.68
N ASN A 299 0.11 -0.03 -49.77
CA ASN A 299 -0.08 0.88 -48.64
C ASN A 299 -0.90 0.23 -47.51
N GLU A 300 -1.90 -0.59 -47.85
CA GLU A 300 -2.65 -1.39 -46.87
C GLU A 300 -1.74 -2.39 -46.15
N GLN A 301 -0.88 -3.12 -46.88
CA GLN A 301 0.08 -4.03 -46.25
C GLN A 301 1.10 -3.27 -45.39
N ARG A 302 1.58 -2.10 -45.82
CA ARG A 302 2.47 -1.22 -45.03
C ARG A 302 1.79 -0.72 -43.76
N ASN A 303 0.49 -0.41 -43.80
CA ASN A 303 -0.28 -0.05 -42.61
C ASN A 303 -0.32 -1.22 -41.61
N LEU A 304 -0.60 -2.42 -42.10
CA LEU A 304 -0.64 -3.62 -41.26
C LEU A 304 0.73 -3.91 -40.62
N VAL A 305 1.83 -3.66 -41.35
CA VAL A 305 3.19 -3.73 -40.79
C VAL A 305 3.38 -2.72 -39.66
N LEU A 306 3.00 -1.45 -39.85
CA LEU A 306 3.13 -0.42 -38.81
C LEU A 306 2.25 -0.70 -37.59
N LYS A 307 1.01 -1.15 -37.80
CA LYS A 307 0.10 -1.58 -36.72
C LYS A 307 0.69 -2.74 -35.93
N GLN A 308 1.16 -3.78 -36.63
CA GLN A 308 1.81 -4.92 -36.00
C GLN A 308 3.08 -4.50 -35.23
N ALA A 309 3.89 -3.61 -35.79
CA ALA A 309 5.08 -3.09 -35.13
C ALA A 309 4.75 -2.32 -33.84
N ALA A 310 3.72 -1.46 -33.90
CA ALA A 310 3.27 -0.66 -32.78
C ALA A 310 2.63 -1.52 -31.67
N GLU A 311 1.62 -2.32 -32.01
CA GLU A 311 0.77 -3.03 -31.05
C GLU A 311 1.43 -4.28 -30.46
N GLU A 312 2.14 -5.09 -31.26
CA GLU A 312 2.72 -6.35 -30.78
C GLU A 312 4.11 -6.16 -30.12
N PHE A 313 4.90 -5.17 -30.55
CA PHE A 313 6.29 -5.02 -30.11
C PHE A 313 6.58 -3.74 -29.33
N ILE A 314 6.16 -2.57 -29.82
CA ILE A 314 6.55 -1.28 -29.24
C ILE A 314 5.70 -0.95 -28.00
N PHE A 315 4.37 -0.91 -28.10
CA PHE A 315 3.47 -0.53 -27.01
C PHE A 315 3.61 -1.39 -25.75
N PRO A 316 3.71 -2.73 -25.80
CA PRO A 316 3.90 -3.53 -24.59
C PRO A 316 5.21 -3.20 -23.87
N THR A 317 6.24 -2.76 -24.61
CA THR A 317 7.51 -2.31 -24.04
C THR A 317 7.34 -0.92 -23.42
N LEU A 318 6.75 0.03 -24.14
CA LEU A 318 6.53 1.41 -23.67
C LEU A 318 5.60 1.48 -22.45
N VAL A 319 4.53 0.67 -22.41
CA VAL A 319 3.63 0.55 -21.25
C VAL A 319 4.40 0.08 -20.02
N ARG A 320 5.31 -0.90 -20.18
CA ARG A 320 6.15 -1.39 -19.09
C ARG A 320 7.14 -0.33 -18.61
N GLU A 321 7.79 0.37 -19.55
CA GLU A 321 8.69 1.48 -19.25
C GLU A 321 7.96 2.60 -18.47
N LEU A 322 6.79 3.01 -18.95
CA LEU A 322 5.99 4.07 -18.33
C LEU A 322 5.46 3.66 -16.95
N ARG A 323 5.01 2.41 -16.79
CA ARG A 323 4.61 1.85 -15.49
C ARG A 323 5.76 1.90 -14.48
N GLN A 324 6.98 1.57 -14.89
CA GLN A 324 8.15 1.64 -14.01
C GLN A 324 8.49 3.09 -13.66
N LYS A 325 8.48 4.01 -14.64
CA LYS A 325 8.73 5.44 -14.39
C LYS A 325 7.72 6.07 -13.45
N LEU A 326 6.44 5.71 -13.58
CA LEU A 326 5.38 6.12 -12.67
C LEU A 326 5.62 5.58 -11.25
N LEU A 327 6.00 4.31 -11.13
CA LEU A 327 6.33 3.70 -9.84
C LEU A 327 7.51 4.41 -9.19
N ASP A 328 8.63 4.57 -9.90
CA ASP A 328 9.83 5.24 -9.41
C ASP A 328 9.53 6.69 -9.01
N GLY A 329 8.79 7.43 -9.84
CA GLY A 329 8.38 8.81 -9.55
C GLY A 329 7.48 8.92 -8.31
N SER A 330 6.53 7.99 -8.15
CA SER A 330 5.65 7.96 -6.97
C SER A 330 6.40 7.57 -5.69
N GLN A 331 7.34 6.62 -5.76
CA GLN A 331 8.21 6.27 -4.66
C GLN A 331 9.12 7.44 -4.27
N GLN A 332 9.72 8.13 -5.24
CA GLN A 332 10.50 9.35 -5.00
C GLN A 332 9.67 10.47 -4.35
N ALA A 333 8.40 10.61 -4.70
CA ALA A 333 7.51 11.57 -4.05
C ALA A 333 7.33 11.27 -2.55
N VAL A 334 7.08 10.01 -2.20
CA VAL A 334 6.99 9.60 -0.78
C VAL A 334 8.33 9.74 -0.06
N LEU A 335 9.45 9.41 -0.71
CA LEU A 335 10.79 9.62 -0.16
C LEU A 335 11.03 11.10 0.19
N ARG A 336 10.64 12.02 -0.70
CA ARG A 336 10.71 13.48 -0.44
C ARG A 336 9.84 13.89 0.75
N MET A 337 8.65 13.29 0.92
CA MET A 337 7.80 13.55 2.08
C MET A 337 8.42 13.03 3.39
N CYS A 338 9.01 11.84 3.37
CA CYS A 338 9.73 11.27 4.52
C CYS A 338 10.92 12.15 4.91
N ALA A 339 11.75 12.52 3.93
CA ALA A 339 12.88 13.42 4.09
C ALA A 339 12.43 14.78 4.65
N LYS A 340 11.34 15.35 4.13
CA LYS A 340 10.75 16.61 4.64
C LYS A 340 10.29 16.49 6.10
N LYS A 341 9.71 15.35 6.51
CA LYS A 341 9.34 15.12 7.92
C LYS A 341 10.58 15.11 8.82
N LEU A 342 11.65 14.41 8.42
CA LEU A 342 12.93 14.45 9.15
C LEU A 342 13.52 15.87 9.17
N PHE A 343 13.58 16.55 8.03
CA PHE A 343 14.03 17.94 7.92
C PHE A 343 13.33 18.87 8.90
N ASN A 344 12.00 18.75 9.06
CA ASN A 344 11.24 19.56 9.99
C ASN A 344 11.62 19.32 11.46
N TYR A 345 12.08 18.12 11.83
CA TYR A 345 12.63 17.87 13.16
C TYR A 345 14.06 18.39 13.29
N LEU A 346 14.89 18.23 12.25
CA LEU A 346 16.31 18.59 12.28
C LEU A 346 16.57 20.09 12.11
N ARG A 347 15.62 20.84 11.56
CA ARG A 347 15.72 22.31 11.40
C ARG A 347 15.58 23.07 12.72
N VAL A 348 15.21 22.40 13.81
CA VAL A 348 14.99 23.00 15.12
C VAL A 348 16.30 23.06 15.89
N ALA A 349 16.61 24.24 16.42
CA ALA A 349 17.77 24.51 17.24
C ALA A 349 17.58 23.97 18.68
N PRO A 350 18.68 23.75 19.42
CA PRO A 350 18.67 23.48 20.86
C PRO A 350 17.77 24.43 21.65
N TYR A 351 17.11 23.89 22.68
CA TYR A 351 16.33 24.73 23.60
C TYR A 351 17.22 25.77 24.31
N PRO A 352 16.86 27.06 24.30
CA PRO A 352 17.68 28.11 24.89
C PRO A 352 17.70 28.03 26.43
N PRO A 353 18.87 28.09 27.09
CA PRO A 353 18.99 27.97 28.54
C PRO A 353 18.37 29.15 29.33
N ASP A 354 18.26 30.33 28.71
CA ASP A 354 17.65 31.53 29.28
C ASP A 354 16.29 31.75 28.63
N GLY A 355 15.22 31.24 29.25
CA GLY A 355 13.85 31.17 28.72
C GLY A 355 13.13 32.51 28.46
N HIS A 356 13.74 33.43 27.73
CA HIS A 356 13.26 34.67 27.09
C HIS A 356 14.39 35.71 27.13
N ARG A 357 15.25 35.72 26.10
CA ARG A 357 15.97 36.91 25.64
C ARG A 357 16.25 36.77 24.14
N SER A 358 15.30 37.28 23.36
CA SER A 358 15.53 37.99 22.10
C SER A 358 16.75 37.54 21.28
N TYR A 359 16.53 36.64 20.31
CA TYR A 359 16.93 37.00 18.95
C TYR A 359 16.06 38.19 18.55
N GLU A 360 16.41 39.39 19.02
CA GLU A 360 15.97 40.58 18.32
C GLU A 360 16.54 40.42 16.91
N MET A 361 15.62 40.23 15.96
CA MET A 361 15.92 40.36 14.56
C MET A 361 16.58 41.74 14.40
N ASP A 362 17.84 41.77 14.01
CA ASP A 362 18.41 42.88 13.25
C ASP A 362 17.68 42.93 11.90
N THR A 363 16.39 43.25 11.91
CA THR A 363 15.68 43.74 10.72
C THR A 363 15.83 45.25 10.71
N GLU A 364 17.02 45.70 10.31
CA GLU A 364 17.15 46.97 9.62
C GLU A 364 17.38 46.66 8.15
N GLU A 365 16.29 46.40 7.41
CA GLU A 365 16.19 46.66 5.97
C GLU A 365 14.74 46.42 5.50
N THR A 366 13.82 47.32 5.84
CA THR A 366 12.71 47.78 4.95
C THR A 366 11.83 48.86 5.59
N THR A 367 12.04 50.10 5.12
CA THR A 367 11.04 51.18 4.90
C THR A 367 9.93 51.52 5.93
N SER A 368 10.02 52.76 6.41
CA SER A 368 8.96 53.75 6.69
C SER A 368 8.20 53.77 8.04
N SER A 369 8.46 54.86 8.77
CA SER A 369 7.52 55.85 9.34
C SER A 369 6.38 55.44 10.31
N PHE A 370 6.41 56.10 11.48
CA PHE A 370 5.35 56.32 12.49
C PHE A 370 5.08 55.21 13.53
N ILE A 371 5.51 55.44 14.79
CA ILE A 371 4.72 56.03 15.90
C ILE A 371 5.60 56.03 17.17
N ASN A 372 5.73 57.21 17.79
CA ASN A 372 6.22 57.38 19.16
C ASN A 372 5.20 56.82 20.17
N ASN A 373 5.62 56.00 21.14
CA ASN A 373 5.38 56.33 22.54
C ASN A 373 6.17 55.49 23.56
N ARG A 374 6.66 56.25 24.55
CA ARG A 374 7.34 55.93 25.81
C ARG A 374 6.75 54.75 26.59
N HIS A 375 7.62 53.92 27.18
CA HIS A 375 7.75 53.80 28.64
C HIS A 375 9.10 53.12 28.99
N LYS A 376 10.06 53.93 29.43
CA LYS A 376 11.22 53.46 30.22
C LYS A 376 10.70 53.14 31.63
N SER A 377 10.86 51.90 32.07
CA SER A 377 10.90 51.57 33.49
C SER A 377 12.19 50.82 33.76
N ASP A 378 13.11 51.52 34.41
CA ASP A 378 14.33 50.99 35.00
C ASP A 378 13.98 49.87 35.98
N PHE A 379 14.37 48.63 35.67
CA PHE A 379 14.52 47.58 36.66
C PHE A 379 16.00 47.19 36.70
N HIS A 380 16.68 47.66 37.74
CA HIS A 380 18.01 47.20 38.13
C HIS A 380 17.98 45.68 38.33
N ALA A 381 18.57 44.94 37.39
CA ALA A 381 18.85 43.52 37.54
C ALA A 381 20.03 43.36 38.50
N THR A 382 19.72 43.11 39.76
CA THR A 382 20.68 42.60 40.75
C THR A 382 20.95 41.13 40.47
N GLY A 383 22.21 40.82 40.13
CA GLY A 383 22.89 39.56 40.48
C GLY A 383 22.40 38.28 39.81
N ASP A 384 23.03 37.93 38.68
CA ASP A 384 23.63 36.61 38.52
C ASP A 384 24.84 36.75 37.59
N THR A 385 26.01 36.87 38.20
CA THR A 385 27.33 37.07 37.60
C THR A 385 27.97 35.77 37.08
N ASP A 386 27.20 34.70 36.90
CA ASP A 386 27.73 33.36 36.57
C ASP A 386 27.52 32.91 35.12
N SER A 387 26.80 33.67 34.26
CA SER A 387 26.64 33.29 32.84
C SER A 387 27.73 33.85 31.91
N ARG A 388 28.57 34.79 32.40
CA ARG A 388 29.74 35.32 31.68
C ARG A 388 31.08 34.68 32.10
N SER A 389 31.07 33.71 33.02
CA SER A 389 32.29 33.13 33.60
C SER A 389 32.77 31.82 32.93
N SER A 390 32.08 31.32 31.90
CA SER A 390 32.56 30.17 31.12
C SER A 390 33.12 30.68 29.81
N GLY A 391 34.45 30.69 29.66
CA GLY A 391 35.14 31.12 28.43
C GLY A 391 34.91 30.26 27.19
N ALA A 392 33.78 29.55 27.07
CA ALA A 392 33.45 28.72 25.90
C ALA A 392 32.89 29.60 24.77
N VAL A 393 33.29 29.31 23.52
CA VAL A 393 32.86 30.08 22.34
C VAL A 393 31.35 29.92 22.06
N TRP A 394 30.77 28.77 22.41
CA TRP A 394 29.37 28.43 22.13
C TRP A 394 28.55 28.20 23.41
N PRO A 395 27.25 28.57 23.42
CA PRO A 395 26.39 28.37 24.57
C PRO A 395 26.21 26.88 24.88
N LYS A 396 26.27 26.55 26.18
CA LYS A 396 26.02 25.19 26.67
C LYS A 396 24.53 24.86 26.59
N GLY A 397 24.20 23.57 26.43
CA GLY A 397 22.81 23.10 26.41
C GLY A 397 22.08 23.36 27.73
N ALA A 398 20.75 23.37 27.69
CA ALA A 398 19.95 23.52 28.90
C ALA A 398 20.05 22.28 29.81
N ARG A 399 20.02 22.48 31.13
CA ARG A 399 19.80 21.39 32.11
C ARG A 399 18.34 20.99 32.08
N VAL A 400 18.05 19.76 31.67
CA VAL A 400 16.69 19.29 31.40
C VAL A 400 16.23 18.31 32.47
N LEU A 401 15.03 18.53 33.02
CA LEU A 401 14.30 17.51 33.75
C LEU A 401 13.33 16.82 32.79
N ALA A 402 13.57 15.56 32.46
CA ALA A 402 12.75 14.82 31.50
C ALA A 402 11.87 13.77 32.20
N LEU A 403 10.59 13.73 31.86
CA LEU A 403 9.62 12.79 32.40
C LEU A 403 9.03 11.92 31.29
N ALA A 404 9.14 10.61 31.46
CA ALA A 404 8.44 9.64 30.63
C ALA A 404 7.33 8.95 31.43
N LEU A 405 6.20 8.73 30.77
CA LEU A 405 4.99 8.18 31.37
C LEU A 405 4.77 6.76 30.86
N LYS A 406 4.32 5.89 31.75
CA LYS A 406 3.73 4.61 31.39
C LYS A 406 2.29 4.61 31.87
N ASN A 407 1.36 4.70 30.93
CA ASN A 407 -0.07 4.67 31.21
C ASN A 407 -0.60 3.22 31.08
N GLU A 408 -1.17 2.70 32.16
CA GLU A 408 -1.81 1.37 32.22
C GLU A 408 -3.23 1.54 32.76
N ASP A 409 -4.14 0.63 32.39
CA ASP A 409 -5.53 0.65 32.86
C ASP A 409 -5.62 0.54 34.39
N ASP A 410 -4.71 -0.24 34.99
CA ASP A 410 -4.52 -0.29 36.43
C ASP A 410 -3.67 0.91 36.89
N ILE A 411 -4.33 1.84 37.58
CA ILE A 411 -3.70 3.06 38.11
C ILE A 411 -2.50 2.74 39.00
N ARG A 412 -2.48 1.59 39.69
CA ARG A 412 -1.37 1.20 40.57
C ARG A 412 -0.11 0.76 39.81
N LYS A 413 -0.26 0.40 38.53
CA LYS A 413 0.85 0.04 37.63
C LYS A 413 1.33 1.21 36.78
N SER A 414 0.57 2.30 36.77
CA SER A 414 0.98 3.53 36.10
C SER A 414 2.20 4.12 36.81
N MET A 415 3.20 4.52 36.05
CA MET A 415 4.46 5.02 36.60
C MET A 415 4.96 6.19 35.77
N VAL A 416 5.59 7.16 36.44
CA VAL A 416 6.31 8.26 35.82
C VAL A 416 7.77 8.16 36.23
N THR A 417 8.68 8.20 35.28
CA THR A 417 10.12 8.25 35.55
C THR A 417 10.65 9.61 35.18
N ALA A 418 11.30 10.28 36.14
CA ALA A 418 11.98 11.55 35.91
C ALA A 418 13.50 11.31 35.86
N ALA A 419 14.15 11.88 34.86
CA ALA A 419 15.60 11.89 34.70
C ALA A 419 16.10 13.34 34.64
N GLN A 420 17.07 13.67 35.50
CA GLN A 420 17.77 14.94 35.42
C GLN A 420 18.99 14.79 34.52
N LEU A 421 19.05 15.62 33.47
CA LEU A 421 20.20 15.73 32.58
C LEU A 421 20.99 17.00 32.86
N ASP A 422 22.32 16.92 32.74
CA ASP A 422 23.19 18.09 32.74
C ASP A 422 23.18 18.80 31.36
N CYS A 423 23.99 19.84 31.18
CA CYS A 423 24.06 20.59 29.91
C CYS A 423 24.68 19.80 28.72
N ASN A 424 25.31 18.66 28.99
CA ASN A 424 25.92 17.79 27.99
C ASN A 424 25.04 16.59 27.61
N GLY A 425 23.95 16.37 28.35
CA GLY A 425 23.02 15.25 28.14
C GLY A 425 23.42 13.98 28.90
N GLU A 426 24.25 14.11 29.94
CA GLU A 426 24.57 13.04 30.88
C GLU A 426 23.55 12.99 32.02
N VAL A 427 23.32 11.77 32.53
CA VAL A 427 22.34 11.53 33.59
C VAL A 427 22.96 11.86 34.94
N VAL A 428 22.42 12.87 35.61
CA VAL A 428 22.87 13.30 36.95
C VAL A 428 22.19 12.47 38.04
N ASP A 429 20.87 12.32 37.95
CA ASP A 429 20.04 11.68 38.97
C ASP A 429 18.68 11.28 38.35
N PHE A 430 17.97 10.33 38.93
CA PHE A 430 16.65 9.91 38.45
C PHE A 430 15.74 9.41 39.57
N LEU A 431 14.43 9.51 39.36
CA LEU A 431 13.40 9.07 40.31
C LEU A 431 12.23 8.39 39.60
N HIS A 432 11.60 7.46 40.31
CA HIS A 432 10.35 6.81 39.88
C HIS A 432 9.21 7.20 40.81
N PHE A 433 8.07 7.54 40.20
CA PHE A 433 6.85 7.97 40.87
C PHE A 433 5.67 7.11 40.44
N HIS A 434 4.79 6.79 41.38
CA HIS A 434 3.61 5.95 41.14
C HIS A 434 2.30 6.72 41.37
N GLY A 435 2.35 7.83 42.12
CA GLY A 435 1.18 8.65 42.46
C GLY A 435 0.90 9.83 41.52
N LEU A 436 1.85 10.26 40.69
CA LEU A 436 1.71 11.52 39.92
C LEU A 436 0.53 11.52 38.93
N LEU A 437 0.20 10.36 38.34
CA LEU A 437 -0.89 10.23 37.36
C LEU A 437 -2.28 10.02 38.00
N VAL A 438 -2.36 10.03 39.34
CA VAL A 438 -3.61 9.85 40.06
C VAL A 438 -4.51 11.08 39.88
N SER A 439 -5.79 10.84 39.56
CA SER A 439 -6.79 11.90 39.44
C SER A 439 -7.18 12.47 40.81
N ARG A 440 -7.54 13.77 40.85
CA ARG A 440 -8.08 14.43 42.06
C ARG A 440 -9.37 13.79 42.59
N ARG A 441 -10.06 12.97 41.77
CA ARG A 441 -11.29 12.25 42.14
C ARG A 441 -11.04 10.83 42.68
N ALA A 442 -9.79 10.40 42.80
CA ALA A 442 -9.42 9.07 43.28
C ALA A 442 -9.65 8.90 44.81
N PRO A 443 -9.63 7.66 45.32
CA PRO A 443 -9.73 7.37 46.77
C PRO A 443 -8.64 8.08 47.60
N GLU A 444 -8.91 8.34 48.89
CA GLU A 444 -8.03 9.13 49.76
C GLU A 444 -6.59 8.58 49.85
N ASP A 445 -6.41 7.26 49.92
CA ASP A 445 -5.09 6.64 50.00
C ASP A 445 -4.21 6.99 48.78
N MET A 446 -4.82 7.07 47.59
CA MET A 446 -4.12 7.41 46.36
C MET A 446 -3.83 8.92 46.26
N LYS A 447 -4.65 9.76 46.90
CA LYS A 447 -4.37 11.21 46.99
C LYS A 447 -3.14 11.47 47.85
N LYS A 448 -3.04 10.79 49.00
CA LYS A 448 -1.85 10.87 49.87
C LYS A 448 -0.58 10.47 49.11
N LEU A 449 -0.63 9.38 48.36
CA LEU A 449 0.50 8.96 47.51
C LEU A 449 0.90 10.03 46.48
N LYS A 450 -0.08 10.71 45.86
CA LYS A 450 0.19 11.82 44.93
C LYS A 450 0.85 13.01 45.63
N GLU A 451 0.37 13.39 46.81
CA GLU A 451 0.95 14.47 47.61
C GLU A 451 2.40 14.16 48.02
N GLU A 452 2.67 12.93 48.46
CA GLU A 452 4.03 12.46 48.79
C GLU A 452 4.96 12.51 47.57
N ASP A 453 4.51 12.03 46.41
CA ASP A 453 5.32 12.06 45.18
C ASP A 453 5.54 13.49 44.66
N MET A 454 4.57 14.39 44.81
CA MET A 454 4.74 15.81 44.48
C MET A 454 5.76 16.51 45.39
N GLN A 455 5.79 16.17 46.69
CA GLN A 455 6.83 16.68 47.61
C GLN A 455 8.22 16.14 47.27
N ARG A 456 8.32 14.86 46.90
CA ARG A 456 9.57 14.26 46.42
C ARG A 456 10.07 14.94 45.14
N LEU A 457 9.17 15.19 44.19
CA LEU A 457 9.49 15.94 42.97
C LEU A 457 9.96 17.37 43.28
N SER A 458 9.26 18.06 44.18
CA SER A 458 9.67 19.40 44.64
C SER A 458 11.10 19.42 45.19
N THR A 459 11.44 18.45 46.04
CA THR A 459 12.79 18.35 46.63
C THR A 459 13.83 18.05 45.56
N PHE A 460 13.49 17.21 44.58
CA PHE A 460 14.35 16.89 43.45
C PHE A 460 14.63 18.10 42.55
N MET A 461 13.60 18.90 42.24
CA MET A 461 13.74 20.11 41.42
C MET A 461 14.59 21.18 42.11
N VAL A 462 14.42 21.38 43.42
CA VAL A 462 15.22 22.35 44.18
C VAL A 462 16.68 21.93 44.28
N LYS A 463 16.96 20.62 44.41
CA LYS A 463 18.33 20.08 44.45
C LYS A 463 19.09 20.33 43.14
N HIS A 464 18.44 20.06 42.00
CA HIS A 464 19.13 20.02 40.69
C HIS A 464 18.96 21.29 39.84
N LYS A 465 18.01 22.17 40.18
CA LYS A 465 17.74 23.45 39.48
C LYS A 465 17.69 23.30 37.95
N PRO A 466 16.73 22.51 37.41
CA PRO A 466 16.55 22.39 35.97
C PRO A 466 16.18 23.74 35.35
N GLN A 467 16.56 23.94 34.08
CA GLN A 467 16.22 25.14 33.29
C GLN A 467 14.94 24.94 32.47
N VAL A 468 14.62 23.69 32.14
CA VAL A 468 13.41 23.31 31.42
C VAL A 468 12.96 21.92 31.84
N CYS A 469 11.66 21.70 31.82
CA CYS A 469 11.03 20.41 32.08
C CYS A 469 10.41 19.90 30.78
N VAL A 470 10.63 18.63 30.41
CA VAL A 470 10.01 18.00 29.24
C VAL A 470 9.22 16.78 29.66
N ILE A 471 8.01 16.64 29.12
CA ILE A 471 7.11 15.52 29.40
C ILE A 471 6.80 14.80 28.08
N GLY A 472 7.02 13.49 28.07
CA GLY A 472 6.59 12.62 26.96
C GLY A 472 5.06 12.61 26.86
N CYS A 473 4.53 13.02 25.70
CA CYS A 473 3.10 13.11 25.47
C CYS A 473 2.64 11.97 24.55
N ASP A 474 1.90 11.03 25.12
CA ASP A 474 1.25 9.91 24.44
C ASP A 474 -0.23 9.74 24.85
N CYS A 475 -0.69 10.51 25.84
CA CYS A 475 -2.01 10.34 26.42
C CYS A 475 -2.51 11.61 27.10
N ARG A 476 -3.83 11.68 27.33
CA ARG A 476 -4.48 12.85 27.97
C ARG A 476 -3.98 13.10 29.41
N LYS A 477 -3.49 12.06 30.10
CA LYS A 477 -2.93 12.19 31.46
C LYS A 477 -1.67 13.06 31.49
N ALA A 478 -0.91 13.13 30.39
CA ALA A 478 0.26 13.99 30.27
C ALA A 478 -0.10 15.48 30.40
N LEU A 479 -1.26 15.90 29.88
CA LEU A 479 -1.75 17.29 29.98
C LEU A 479 -2.03 17.68 31.43
N PHE A 480 -2.70 16.80 32.19
CA PHE A 480 -2.95 17.04 33.61
C PHE A 480 -1.64 17.07 34.42
N LEU A 481 -0.68 16.22 34.07
CA LEU A 481 0.64 16.23 34.69
C LEU A 481 1.39 17.54 34.38
N GLN A 482 1.31 18.05 33.15
CA GLN A 482 1.89 19.35 32.78
C GLN A 482 1.29 20.47 33.62
N GLU A 483 -0.03 20.53 33.77
CA GLU A 483 -0.71 21.52 34.62
C GLU A 483 -0.24 21.42 36.09
N ASP A 484 -0.23 20.22 36.67
CA ASP A 484 0.17 20.00 38.06
C ASP A 484 1.66 20.39 38.30
N ILE A 485 2.56 20.07 37.37
CA ILE A 485 3.98 20.45 37.45
C ILE A 485 4.17 21.95 37.24
N GLN A 486 3.43 22.57 36.31
CA GLN A 486 3.50 24.01 36.08
C GLN A 486 3.01 24.79 37.31
N HIS A 487 1.97 24.30 37.99
CA HIS A 487 1.54 24.85 39.29
C HIS A 487 2.63 24.71 40.35
N LEU A 488 3.26 23.53 40.49
CA LEU A 488 4.37 23.34 41.42
C LEU A 488 5.55 24.29 41.14
N ILE A 489 5.92 24.48 39.87
CA ILE A 489 6.98 25.42 39.48
C ILE A 489 6.61 26.86 39.85
N ASN A 490 5.36 27.26 39.61
CA ASN A 490 4.89 28.59 39.97
C ASN A 490 4.95 28.82 41.48
N ASP A 491 4.58 27.83 42.28
CA ASP A 491 4.67 27.88 43.74
C ASP A 491 6.13 28.00 44.20
N LEU A 492 7.03 27.16 43.68
CA LEU A 492 8.47 27.20 43.99
C LEU A 492 9.14 28.51 43.54
N ALA A 493 8.68 29.09 42.43
CA ALA A 493 9.16 30.38 41.94
C ALA A 493 8.67 31.55 42.81
N ASN A 494 7.42 31.49 43.28
CA ASN A 494 6.89 32.48 44.24
C ASN A 494 7.64 32.40 45.58
N GLU A 495 8.06 31.20 46.00
CA GLU A 495 8.93 30.97 47.17
C GLU A 495 10.41 31.31 46.92
N ARG A 496 10.79 31.74 45.71
CA ARG A 496 12.18 32.03 45.29
C ARG A 496 13.16 30.86 45.44
N ARG A 497 12.67 29.62 45.44
CA ARG A 497 13.51 28.41 45.51
C ARG A 497 14.01 27.96 44.15
N LEU A 498 13.27 28.29 43.08
CA LEU A 498 13.58 27.96 41.69
C LEU A 498 13.19 29.14 40.77
N PRO A 499 13.93 29.44 39.68
CA PRO A 499 13.43 30.37 38.67
C PRO A 499 12.16 29.84 38.00
N ARG A 500 11.38 30.73 37.37
CA ARG A 500 10.25 30.30 36.53
C ARG A 500 10.80 29.56 35.31
N ILE A 501 10.41 28.31 35.17
CA ILE A 501 10.77 27.45 34.04
C ILE A 501 9.52 26.97 33.31
N HIS A 502 9.68 26.63 32.03
CA HIS A 502 8.61 26.10 31.20
C HIS A 502 8.54 24.57 31.28
N VAL A 503 7.32 24.05 31.14
CA VAL A 503 7.04 22.61 31.00
C VAL A 503 6.57 22.33 29.58
N GLU A 504 7.44 21.69 28.80
CA GLU A 504 7.22 21.40 27.39
C GLU A 504 6.69 19.98 27.18
N LEU A 505 5.82 19.82 26.19
CA LEU A 505 5.31 18.52 25.75
C LEU A 505 6.06 18.06 24.50
N MET A 506 6.42 16.78 24.45
CA MET A 506 7.17 16.21 23.34
C MET A 506 6.67 14.82 22.96
N GLU A 507 6.64 14.56 21.66
CA GLU A 507 6.27 13.26 21.08
C GLU A 507 7.24 12.14 21.52
N THR A 508 6.70 10.95 21.78
CA THR A 508 7.41 9.81 22.36
C THR A 508 7.92 8.79 21.34
N GLU A 509 7.54 8.88 20.05
CA GLU A 509 7.91 7.87 19.05
C GLU A 509 9.43 7.65 18.96
N LEU A 510 10.21 8.74 18.86
CA LEU A 510 11.67 8.68 18.85
C LEU A 510 12.23 8.00 20.11
N SER A 511 11.75 8.40 21.28
CA SER A 511 12.29 7.93 22.56
C SER A 511 11.94 6.46 22.83
N ILE A 512 10.80 5.99 22.33
CA ILE A 512 10.41 4.57 22.35
C ILE A 512 11.37 3.75 21.48
N VAL A 513 11.62 4.19 20.24
CA VAL A 513 12.56 3.51 19.32
C VAL A 513 13.97 3.48 19.91
N PHE A 514 14.44 4.61 20.43
CA PHE A 514 15.74 4.68 21.10
C PHE A 514 15.82 3.74 22.30
N ALA A 515 14.83 3.72 23.19
CA ALA A 515 14.88 2.91 24.39
C ALA A 515 15.02 1.40 24.12
N LEU A 516 14.49 0.93 22.99
CA LEU A 516 14.58 -0.44 22.51
C LEU A 516 15.84 -0.72 21.66
N SER A 517 16.57 0.32 21.25
CA SER A 517 17.72 0.19 20.37
C SER A 517 18.90 -0.55 21.01
N SER A 518 19.70 -1.19 20.15
CA SER A 518 21.02 -1.72 20.48
C SER A 518 21.94 -0.60 21.00
N ARG A 519 21.81 0.61 20.43
CA ARG A 519 22.57 1.79 20.80
C ARG A 519 22.35 2.21 22.25
N ALA A 520 21.09 2.28 22.70
CA ALA A 520 20.78 2.62 24.08
C ALA A 520 21.35 1.60 25.08
N SER A 521 21.40 0.32 24.70
CA SER A 521 21.99 -0.73 25.53
C SER A 521 23.52 -0.66 25.61
N PHE A 522 24.17 -0.02 24.62
CA PHE A 522 25.60 0.25 24.63
C PHE A 522 25.96 1.52 25.39
N ASP A 523 25.17 2.59 25.22
CA ASP A 523 25.43 3.92 25.80
C ASP A 523 25.00 4.05 27.26
N LEU A 524 23.96 3.32 27.68
CA LEU A 524 23.38 3.43 29.02
C LEU A 524 23.58 2.15 29.84
N PRO A 525 23.64 2.25 31.17
CA PRO A 525 23.72 1.08 32.04
C PRO A 525 22.58 0.09 31.78
N ILE A 526 22.91 -1.20 31.74
CA ILE A 526 21.92 -2.29 31.53
C ILE A 526 20.83 -2.28 32.60
N SER A 527 21.16 -1.84 33.82
CA SER A 527 20.22 -1.70 34.94
C SER A 527 19.14 -0.63 34.71
N TYR A 528 19.31 0.28 33.75
CA TYR A 528 18.34 1.34 33.49
C TYR A 528 17.10 0.77 32.79
N PRO A 529 15.89 0.88 33.41
CA PRO A 529 14.65 0.40 32.82
C PRO A 529 14.30 1.14 31.52
N LEU A 530 13.47 0.52 30.66
CA LEU A 530 13.05 1.11 29.39
C LEU A 530 12.45 2.52 29.55
N LEU A 531 11.60 2.73 30.56
CA LEU A 531 10.98 4.04 30.79
C LEU A 531 12.01 5.14 31.16
N LEU A 532 13.09 4.77 31.86
CA LEU A 532 14.19 5.70 32.15
C LEU A 532 14.96 6.05 30.86
N ARG A 533 15.22 5.06 29.99
CA ARG A 533 15.85 5.30 28.68
C ARG A 533 15.01 6.22 27.80
N GLN A 534 13.69 6.08 27.83
CA GLN A 534 12.77 6.99 27.15
C GLN A 534 12.86 8.42 27.69
N ALA A 535 12.88 8.60 29.01
CA ALA A 535 13.04 9.92 29.63
C ALA A 535 14.37 10.58 29.23
N ILE A 536 15.47 9.83 29.24
CA ILE A 536 16.79 10.33 28.81
C ILE A 536 16.74 10.80 27.36
N SER A 537 16.14 10.02 26.46
CA SER A 537 16.02 10.38 25.04
C SER A 537 15.17 11.64 24.81
N LEU A 538 14.06 11.81 25.55
CA LEU A 538 13.25 13.04 25.49
C LEU A 538 14.06 14.27 25.88
N GLY A 539 14.84 14.17 26.97
CA GLY A 539 15.70 15.26 27.41
C GLY A 539 16.79 15.60 26.38
N ARG A 540 17.45 14.59 25.82
CA ARG A 540 18.48 14.77 24.78
C ARG A 540 17.91 15.33 23.48
N ARG A 541 16.71 14.92 23.06
CA ARG A 541 15.99 15.48 21.91
C ARG A 541 15.69 16.97 22.11
N LEU A 542 15.31 17.39 23.32
CA LEU A 542 15.08 18.82 23.62
C LEU A 542 16.40 19.61 23.59
N GLN A 543 17.50 19.00 24.04
CA GLN A 543 18.82 19.62 23.99
C GLN A 543 19.34 19.79 22.57
N ASP A 544 19.27 18.75 21.74
CA ASP A 544 19.53 18.88 20.30
C ASP A 544 18.88 17.69 19.55
N PRO A 545 17.84 17.94 18.74
CA PRO A 545 17.21 16.90 17.93
C PRO A 545 18.20 16.21 16.99
N LEU A 546 19.17 16.96 16.42
CA LEU A 546 20.09 16.43 15.43
C LEU A 546 20.98 15.32 15.99
N PHE A 547 21.52 15.50 17.20
CA PHE A 547 22.31 14.46 17.84
C PHE A 547 21.45 13.24 18.17
N GLU A 548 20.24 13.43 18.69
CA GLU A 548 19.40 12.32 19.12
C GLU A 548 18.91 11.47 17.94
N PHE A 549 18.44 12.09 16.85
CA PHE A 549 18.04 11.34 15.65
C PHE A 549 19.23 10.62 14.98
N SER A 550 20.42 11.23 14.96
CA SER A 550 21.60 10.65 14.31
C SER A 550 22.06 9.34 14.95
N GLN A 551 21.76 9.13 16.25
CA GLN A 551 22.14 7.93 16.98
C GLN A 551 21.40 6.66 16.51
N LEU A 552 20.24 6.82 15.85
CA LEU A 552 19.44 5.69 15.35
C LEU A 552 19.89 5.20 13.98
N VAL A 553 20.84 5.89 13.34
CA VAL A 553 21.46 5.43 12.10
C VAL A 553 22.63 4.53 12.45
N THR A 554 22.28 3.31 12.83
CA THR A 554 23.19 2.22 13.16
C THR A 554 23.24 1.19 12.05
N ILE A 555 24.04 0.14 12.21
CA ILE A 555 24.09 -1.00 11.26
C ILE A 555 22.70 -1.67 11.12
N GLU A 556 21.88 -1.61 12.18
CA GLU A 556 20.52 -2.17 12.20
C GLU A 556 19.47 -1.21 11.60
N ASN A 557 19.85 0.04 11.30
CA ASN A 557 18.98 1.07 10.73
C ASN A 557 17.69 1.30 11.54
N GLU A 558 17.83 1.41 12.86
CA GLU A 558 16.71 1.60 13.80
C GLU A 558 15.88 2.86 13.49
N ILE A 559 16.46 3.85 12.81
CA ILE A 559 15.77 5.05 12.28
C ILE A 559 14.57 4.70 11.37
N LEU A 560 14.58 3.54 10.71
CA LEU A 560 13.48 3.05 9.88
C LEU A 560 12.28 2.55 10.72
N GLY A 561 12.46 2.37 12.03
CA GLY A 561 11.39 2.04 12.97
C GLY A 561 10.46 3.22 13.28
N ILE A 562 10.86 4.45 12.93
CA ILE A 562 10.01 5.63 13.00
C ILE A 562 9.06 5.66 11.79
N ARG A 563 7.80 6.03 12.01
CA ARG A 563 6.79 6.18 10.98
C ARG A 563 6.90 7.55 10.31
N TRP A 564 7.73 7.61 9.27
CA TRP A 564 7.91 8.79 8.42
C TRP A 564 6.70 9.06 7.52
N HIS A 565 6.12 8.01 6.94
CA HIS A 565 4.96 8.10 6.05
C HIS A 565 4.16 6.78 6.06
N PRO A 566 2.82 6.81 5.90
CA PRO A 566 1.98 5.60 5.87
C PRO A 566 2.37 4.58 4.77
N LEU A 567 2.91 5.04 3.65
CA LEU A 567 3.34 4.19 2.53
C LEU A 567 4.82 3.82 2.53
N GLN A 568 5.58 4.13 3.58
CA GLN A 568 7.03 3.88 3.58
C GLN A 568 7.38 2.39 3.36
N ASP A 569 6.53 1.46 3.80
CA ASP A 569 6.73 0.02 3.64
C ASP A 569 6.58 -0.45 2.18
N SER A 570 6.00 0.40 1.32
CA SER A 570 5.86 0.15 -0.11
C SER A 570 7.11 0.60 -0.90
N ILE A 571 8.15 1.06 -0.20
CA ILE A 571 9.39 1.57 -0.78
C ILE A 571 10.54 0.67 -0.34
N PRO A 572 11.49 0.35 -1.23
CA PRO A 572 12.73 -0.32 -0.86
C PRO A 572 13.46 0.40 0.29
N ARG A 573 13.79 -0.35 1.34
CA ARG A 573 14.42 0.18 2.57
C ARG A 573 15.71 0.97 2.30
N ASP A 574 16.54 0.50 1.37
CA ASP A 574 17.80 1.16 1.01
C ASP A 574 17.61 2.54 0.37
N MET A 575 16.48 2.76 -0.32
CA MET A 575 16.17 4.07 -0.89
C MET A 575 15.68 5.03 0.19
N LEU A 576 14.86 4.53 1.13
CA LEU A 576 14.41 5.32 2.27
C LEU A 576 15.58 5.74 3.16
N LEU A 577 16.46 4.80 3.51
CA LEU A 577 17.65 5.10 4.31
C LEU A 577 18.51 6.18 3.63
N ARG A 578 18.82 6.03 2.34
CA ARG A 578 19.60 7.02 1.59
C ARG A 578 18.94 8.40 1.58
N ALA A 579 17.62 8.47 1.43
CA ALA A 579 16.90 9.74 1.48
C ALA A 579 17.03 10.44 2.85
N LEU A 580 16.95 9.67 3.94
CA LEU A 580 17.13 10.19 5.30
C LEU A 580 18.60 10.58 5.58
N GLU A 581 19.56 9.77 5.13
CA GLU A 581 21.01 10.06 5.24
C GLU A 581 21.38 11.38 4.56
N ILE A 582 20.79 11.69 3.40
CA ILE A 582 21.02 12.96 2.71
C ILE A 582 20.58 14.14 3.58
N GLU A 583 19.44 14.06 4.27
CA GLU A 583 18.99 15.11 5.19
C GLU A 583 19.92 15.28 6.39
N PHE A 584 20.44 14.18 6.94
CA PHE A 584 21.48 14.26 7.96
C PHE A 584 22.74 14.93 7.41
N ILE A 585 23.25 14.53 6.24
CA ILE A 585 24.42 15.15 5.62
C ILE A 585 24.18 16.66 5.46
N ASN A 586 23.06 17.08 4.89
CA ASN A 586 22.74 18.48 4.70
C ASN A 586 22.77 19.25 6.04
N ARG A 587 22.05 18.75 7.05
CA ARG A 587 21.95 19.47 8.33
C ARG A 587 23.22 19.41 9.17
N VAL A 588 23.94 18.29 9.17
CA VAL A 588 25.19 18.13 9.92
C VAL A 588 26.27 19.05 9.40
N ASN A 589 26.41 19.16 8.09
CA ASN A 589 27.39 20.08 7.48
C ASN A 589 26.94 21.55 7.61
N GLU A 590 25.63 21.82 7.66
CA GLU A 590 25.11 23.14 7.99
C GLU A 590 25.30 23.50 9.46
N VAL A 591 25.23 22.57 10.42
CA VAL A 591 25.45 22.94 11.83
C VAL A 591 26.94 22.95 12.15
N GLY A 592 27.69 21.94 11.68
CA GLY A 592 29.09 21.66 12.02
C GLY A 592 29.22 20.86 13.33
N VAL A 593 30.28 20.06 13.42
CA VAL A 593 30.46 19.04 14.47
C VAL A 593 31.68 19.33 15.32
N ASP A 594 31.49 19.40 16.63
CA ASP A 594 32.59 19.42 17.59
C ASP A 594 33.05 17.98 17.88
N VAL A 595 34.23 17.63 17.38
CA VAL A 595 34.82 16.29 17.51
C VAL A 595 35.28 16.03 18.95
N ASN A 596 35.74 17.06 19.67
CA ASN A 596 36.17 16.92 21.06
C ASN A 596 34.97 16.63 21.96
N ARG A 597 33.83 17.29 21.72
CA ARG A 597 32.57 16.96 22.39
C ARG A 597 32.15 15.51 22.13
N CYS A 598 32.25 15.05 20.88
CA CYS A 598 31.96 13.66 20.50
C CYS A 598 32.89 12.63 21.18
N LEU A 599 34.13 13.01 21.46
CA LEU A 599 35.09 12.18 22.17
C LEU A 599 34.76 12.07 23.66
N SER A 600 34.42 13.19 24.30
CA SER A 600 34.07 13.27 25.72
C SER A 600 32.71 12.65 26.04
N HIS A 601 31.74 12.82 25.13
CA HIS A 601 30.35 12.39 25.32
C HIS A 601 29.92 11.42 24.20
N PRO A 602 30.09 10.10 24.40
CA PRO A 602 29.89 9.09 23.36
C PRO A 602 28.52 9.11 22.69
N HIS A 603 27.45 9.53 23.36
CA HIS A 603 26.11 9.63 22.78
C HIS A 603 26.03 10.64 21.62
N THR A 604 26.92 11.63 21.57
CA THR A 604 26.94 12.63 20.48
C THR A 604 27.72 12.18 19.23
N SER A 605 28.44 11.06 19.31
CA SER A 605 29.35 10.60 18.24
C SER A 605 28.66 10.11 16.95
N GLY A 606 27.36 9.79 17.01
CA GLY A 606 26.58 9.28 15.87
C GLY A 606 26.56 10.22 14.66
N ILE A 607 26.77 11.52 14.90
CA ILE A 607 26.72 12.57 13.87
C ILE A 607 27.96 12.57 12.95
N ILE A 608 29.11 12.07 13.42
CA ILE A 608 30.41 12.18 12.72
C ILE A 608 30.39 11.48 11.36
N GLN A 609 29.58 10.42 11.23
CA GLN A 609 29.46 9.68 9.97
C GLN A 609 28.85 10.51 8.82
N PHE A 610 28.16 11.62 9.13
CA PHE A 610 27.47 12.47 8.15
C PHE A 610 28.29 13.72 7.75
N ILE A 611 29.49 13.89 8.31
CA ILE A 611 30.40 14.95 7.86
C ILE A 611 30.84 14.64 6.43
N SER A 612 30.81 15.65 5.56
CA SER A 612 31.21 15.51 4.16
C SER A 612 32.61 14.92 4.02
N GLY A 613 32.76 13.89 3.18
CA GLY A 613 34.02 13.16 3.00
C GLY A 613 34.29 12.07 4.04
N LEU A 614 33.57 12.09 5.18
CA LEU A 614 33.53 11.01 6.15
C LEU A 614 32.37 10.05 5.84
N GLY A 615 32.36 8.96 6.58
CA GLY A 615 31.35 7.91 6.56
C GLY A 615 31.55 7.06 7.82
N PRO A 616 30.73 6.04 8.07
CA PRO A 616 30.77 5.28 9.33
C PRO A 616 32.17 4.74 9.65
N ARG A 617 32.88 4.22 8.64
CA ARG A 617 34.24 3.70 8.79
C ARG A 617 35.28 4.77 9.15
N LYS A 618 35.26 5.92 8.45
CA LYS A 618 36.24 6.99 8.67
C LYS A 618 35.96 7.77 9.96
N GLY A 619 34.69 7.98 10.30
CA GLY A 619 34.29 8.62 11.55
C GLY A 619 34.72 7.81 12.77
N LEU A 620 34.50 6.49 12.75
CA LEU A 620 35.00 5.60 13.80
C LEU A 620 36.52 5.58 13.89
N HIS A 621 37.22 5.63 12.74
CA HIS A 621 38.67 5.69 12.70
C HIS A 621 39.22 6.96 13.38
N LEU A 622 38.65 8.13 13.07
CA LEU A 622 38.98 9.42 13.70
C LEU A 622 38.89 9.33 15.22
N LEU A 623 37.73 8.92 15.76
CA LEU A 623 37.52 8.78 17.19
C LEU A 623 38.45 7.76 17.85
N LYS A 624 38.69 6.63 17.16
CA LYS A 624 39.57 5.57 17.67
C LYS A 624 41.01 6.05 17.82
N ILE A 625 41.54 6.81 16.86
CA ILE A 625 42.90 7.36 16.94
C ILE A 625 43.00 8.37 18.07
N LEU A 626 42.07 9.33 18.15
CA LEU A 626 42.07 10.35 19.22
C LEU A 626 42.00 9.70 20.61
N LYS A 627 41.12 8.71 20.78
CA LYS A 627 40.99 7.95 22.04
C LYS A 627 42.24 7.13 22.37
N HIS A 628 42.88 6.51 21.38
CA HIS A 628 44.09 5.72 21.59
C HIS A 628 45.28 6.61 22.00
N LYS A 629 45.44 7.76 21.33
CA LYS A 629 46.50 8.73 21.63
C LYS A 629 46.22 9.55 22.90
N LYS A 630 44.98 9.52 23.42
CA LYS A 630 44.53 10.28 24.60
C LYS A 630 44.74 11.79 24.46
N THR A 631 44.53 12.30 23.25
CA THR A 631 44.69 13.72 22.95
C THR A 631 43.42 14.28 22.30
N HIS A 632 43.14 15.55 22.58
CA HIS A 632 42.10 16.30 21.90
C HIS A 632 42.61 16.80 20.54
N LEU A 633 41.66 17.09 19.64
CA LEU A 633 41.97 17.78 18.38
C LEU A 633 42.15 19.27 18.69
N THR A 634 43.37 19.79 18.51
CA THR A 634 43.70 21.19 18.82
C THR A 634 43.69 22.09 17.59
N ASN A 635 44.02 21.54 16.41
CA ASN A 635 43.91 22.25 15.14
C ASN A 635 43.41 21.33 14.01
N ARG A 636 42.92 21.92 12.91
CA ARG A 636 42.46 21.14 11.74
C ARG A 636 43.60 20.45 10.97
N MET A 637 44.85 20.93 11.08
CA MET A 637 46.01 20.32 10.42
C MET A 637 46.34 18.92 10.97
N GLN A 638 45.96 18.63 12.22
CA GLN A 638 46.05 17.30 12.82
C GLN A 638 45.22 16.24 12.08
N LEU A 639 44.21 16.64 11.29
CA LEU A 639 43.48 15.70 10.43
C LEU A 639 44.41 15.07 9.37
N VAL A 640 45.40 15.81 8.89
CA VAL A 640 46.43 15.31 7.97
C VAL A 640 47.55 14.63 8.76
N THR A 641 48.13 15.29 9.75
CA THR A 641 49.37 14.84 10.38
C THR A 641 49.18 13.74 11.42
N MET A 642 48.06 13.75 12.16
CA MET A 642 47.81 12.84 13.27
C MET A 642 46.84 11.71 12.93
N ILE A 643 45.79 12.02 12.16
CA ILE A 643 44.75 11.07 11.74
C ILE A 643 45.08 10.43 10.39
N GLU A 644 46.01 11.00 9.62
CA GLU A 644 46.47 10.47 8.32
C GLU A 644 45.35 10.41 7.27
N PHE A 645 44.43 11.38 7.28
CA PHE A 645 43.46 11.51 6.21
C PHE A 645 44.10 12.02 4.91
N GLY A 646 43.73 11.39 3.79
CA GLY A 646 44.17 11.83 2.46
C GLY A 646 43.63 13.23 2.11
N PRO A 647 44.30 13.96 1.21
CA PRO A 647 44.04 15.38 0.94
C PRO A 647 42.59 15.65 0.52
N ARG A 648 42.00 14.78 -0.32
CA ARG A 648 40.59 14.90 -0.74
C ARG A 648 39.59 14.77 0.41
N VAL A 649 39.92 13.97 1.43
CA VAL A 649 39.04 13.79 2.59
C VAL A 649 39.08 15.04 3.45
N VAL A 650 40.28 15.58 3.68
CA VAL A 650 40.48 16.79 4.51
C VAL A 650 39.83 18.00 3.87
N ILE A 651 40.00 18.22 2.56
CA ILE A 651 39.32 19.30 1.82
C ILE A 651 37.79 19.20 1.97
N ASN A 652 37.24 17.98 1.98
CA ASN A 652 35.80 17.81 2.11
C ASN A 652 35.28 17.98 3.55
N CYS A 653 36.08 17.66 4.58
CA CYS A 653 35.59 17.63 5.97
C CYS A 653 36.03 18.81 6.84
N ALA A 654 37.16 19.46 6.54
CA ALA A 654 37.80 20.40 7.45
C ALA A 654 36.89 21.59 7.81
N GLY A 655 36.18 22.15 6.83
CA GLY A 655 35.27 23.29 7.02
C GLY A 655 34.06 23.00 7.93
N PHE A 656 33.75 21.71 8.19
CA PHE A 656 32.60 21.28 8.98
C PHE A 656 32.96 20.77 10.38
N ILE A 657 34.26 20.64 10.68
CA ILE A 657 34.77 20.24 11.98
C ILE A 657 35.04 21.50 12.81
N LYS A 658 34.33 21.60 13.93
CA LYS A 658 34.46 22.67 14.93
C LYS A 658 35.51 22.30 15.96
N ILE A 659 36.29 23.29 16.37
CA ILE A 659 37.19 23.20 17.52
C ILE A 659 36.92 24.42 18.40
N ASP A 660 36.55 24.20 19.67
CA ASP A 660 36.41 25.29 20.64
C ASP A 660 37.80 25.79 21.04
N THR A 661 38.27 26.81 20.32
CA THR A 661 39.62 27.37 20.48
C THR A 661 39.86 27.95 21.86
N ALA A 662 38.81 28.39 22.58
CA ALA A 662 38.97 28.91 23.92
C ALA A 662 39.23 27.78 24.93
N SER A 663 38.52 26.66 24.81
CA SER A 663 38.77 25.47 25.63
C SER A 663 40.14 24.81 25.38
N VAL A 664 40.68 24.98 24.16
CA VAL A 664 41.98 24.41 23.76
C VAL A 664 43.14 25.33 24.14
N ARG A 665 42.96 26.66 24.13
CA ARG A 665 43.99 27.62 24.59
C ARG A 665 44.38 27.41 26.05
N ASP A 666 43.46 26.95 26.88
CA ASP A 666 43.71 26.57 28.28
C ASP A 666 44.57 25.29 28.44
N LEU A 667 44.88 24.58 27.34
CA LEU A 667 45.66 23.33 27.34
C LEU A 667 47.15 23.52 26.95
N ASP A 668 47.68 24.74 27.02
CA ASP A 668 49.07 25.09 26.66
C ASP A 668 49.49 24.61 25.25
N ALA A 669 48.59 24.78 24.25
CA ALA A 669 48.85 24.39 22.86
C ALA A 669 49.45 25.55 22.04
N ASP A 670 50.65 25.35 21.48
CA ASP A 670 51.43 26.38 20.76
C ASP A 670 50.81 26.83 19.41
N ASP A 671 49.89 26.05 18.81
CA ASP A 671 49.39 26.24 17.44
C ASP A 671 47.84 26.29 17.35
N VAL A 672 47.19 27.27 17.98
CA VAL A 672 45.72 27.45 17.93
C VAL A 672 45.32 28.59 16.97
N ASP A 673 44.76 28.24 15.81
CA ASP A 673 44.20 29.22 14.87
C ASP A 673 42.74 29.55 15.24
N LEU A 674 42.41 30.84 15.39
CA LEU A 674 41.06 31.30 15.72
C LEU A 674 40.03 30.90 14.66
N LEU A 675 40.44 30.77 13.41
CA LEU A 675 39.56 30.40 12.30
C LEU A 675 39.07 28.94 12.41
N ASP A 676 39.71 28.08 13.20
CA ASP A 676 39.23 26.72 13.46
C ASP A 676 37.91 26.69 14.26
N SER A 677 37.57 27.81 14.92
CA SER A 677 36.26 28.06 15.55
C SER A 677 35.21 28.67 14.60
N THR A 678 35.48 28.71 13.30
CA THR A 678 34.61 29.27 12.24
C THR A 678 34.39 28.30 11.09
N ARG A 679 33.38 28.52 10.23
CA ARG A 679 33.18 27.73 9.00
C ARG A 679 34.17 28.04 7.88
N VAL A 680 35.03 29.04 8.06
CA VAL A 680 36.05 29.37 7.07
C VAL A 680 36.88 28.11 6.83
N HIS A 681 37.02 27.74 5.56
CA HIS A 681 37.81 26.57 5.19
C HIS A 681 39.31 26.90 5.27
N PRO A 682 40.20 25.97 5.68
CA PRO A 682 41.65 26.21 5.74
C PRO A 682 42.28 26.80 4.46
N GLU A 683 41.72 26.49 3.29
CA GLU A 683 42.17 27.06 2.00
C GLU A 683 41.96 28.59 1.88
N SER A 684 41.11 29.17 2.72
CA SER A 684 40.74 30.59 2.73
C SER A 684 41.22 31.32 3.98
N TYR A 685 42.09 30.71 4.79
CA TYR A 685 42.62 31.33 6.02
C TYR A 685 43.42 32.59 5.71
N ASP A 686 44.30 32.52 4.71
CA ASP A 686 45.10 33.68 4.28
C ASP A 686 44.20 34.83 3.80
N LEU A 687 43.07 34.50 3.15
CA LEU A 687 42.10 35.49 2.70
C LEU A 687 41.39 36.16 3.88
N ALA A 688 40.95 35.38 4.87
CA ALA A 688 40.31 35.91 6.07
C ALA A 688 41.26 36.80 6.89
N LYS A 689 42.55 36.41 6.97
CA LYS A 689 43.61 37.19 7.62
C LYS A 689 43.86 38.53 6.91
N LYS A 690 43.97 38.53 5.57
CA LYS A 690 44.05 39.77 4.77
C LYS A 690 42.85 40.68 4.97
N MET A 691 41.64 40.10 4.90
CA MET A 691 40.40 40.85 5.09
C MET A 691 40.32 41.51 6.48
N ALA A 692 40.86 40.85 7.52
CA ALA A 692 40.93 41.43 8.86
C ALA A 692 41.93 42.59 8.95
N VAL A 693 43.10 42.47 8.30
CA VAL A 693 44.11 43.55 8.24
C VAL A 693 43.56 44.77 7.50
N ASP A 694 42.96 44.56 6.33
CA ASP A 694 42.43 45.65 5.49
C ASP A 694 41.27 46.40 6.17
N ALA A 695 40.43 45.68 6.92
CA ALA A 695 39.31 46.27 7.66
C ALA A 695 39.73 47.11 8.89
N LEU A 696 40.99 47.00 9.33
CA LEU A 696 41.52 47.78 10.45
C LEU A 696 42.25 49.05 10.01
N GLU A 697 42.43 49.26 8.69
CA GLU A 697 43.07 50.44 8.09
C GLU A 697 44.37 50.86 8.81
N TYR A 698 45.24 49.89 9.15
CA TYR A 698 46.52 50.21 9.78
C TYR A 698 47.37 51.09 8.84
N ASP A 699 48.01 52.13 9.40
CA ASP A 699 48.92 52.99 8.66
C ASP A 699 50.10 52.16 8.09
N ASP A 700 50.48 52.39 6.82
CA ASP A 700 51.56 51.70 6.08
C ASP A 700 52.94 51.67 6.79
N THR A 701 53.07 52.35 7.93
CA THR A 701 54.28 52.44 8.74
C THR A 701 54.42 51.33 9.80
N GLU A 702 53.37 50.55 10.09
CA GLU A 702 53.40 49.48 11.10
C GLU A 702 53.22 48.10 10.45
N GLU A 703 54.20 47.20 10.60
CA GLU A 703 54.04 45.79 10.23
C GLU A 703 53.04 45.13 11.20
N CYS A 704 51.80 44.93 10.74
CA CYS A 704 50.77 44.28 11.53
C CYS A 704 50.83 42.75 11.38
N ASP A 705 50.85 42.04 12.52
CA ASP A 705 50.67 40.59 12.53
C ASP A 705 49.21 40.25 12.20
N PRO A 706 48.93 39.50 11.10
CA PRO A 706 47.57 39.15 10.71
C PRO A 706 46.78 38.38 11.80
N ILE A 707 47.46 37.75 12.75
CA ILE A 707 46.82 37.05 13.88
C ILE A 707 46.24 38.07 14.88
N VAL A 708 46.99 39.13 15.18
CA VAL A 708 46.55 40.20 16.09
C VAL A 708 45.39 40.98 15.49
N ALA A 709 45.46 41.27 14.19
CA ALA A 709 44.36 41.88 13.43
C ALA A 709 43.07 41.05 13.54
N LEU A 710 43.17 39.73 13.39
CA LEU A 710 42.04 38.82 13.52
C LEU A 710 41.46 38.82 14.94
N GLU A 711 42.31 38.84 15.97
CA GLU A 711 41.87 38.96 17.37
C GLU A 711 41.11 40.28 17.60
N GLU A 712 41.61 41.41 17.11
CA GLU A 712 40.95 42.70 17.25
C GLU A 712 39.58 42.74 16.53
N ILE A 713 39.50 42.19 15.32
CA ILE A 713 38.25 42.10 14.55
C ILE A 713 37.20 41.24 15.26
N VAL A 714 37.59 40.13 15.89
CA VAL A 714 36.65 39.29 16.65
C VAL A 714 36.09 40.04 17.87
N HIS A 715 36.87 40.94 18.49
CA HIS A 715 36.39 41.80 19.56
C HIS A 715 35.54 42.98 19.06
N SER A 716 35.82 43.48 17.86
CA SER A 716 35.14 44.63 17.23
C SER A 716 34.64 44.34 15.81
N PRO A 717 33.64 43.44 15.65
CA PRO A 717 33.19 42.98 14.32
C PRO A 717 32.53 44.06 13.48
N ALA A 718 32.13 45.19 14.09
CA ALA A 718 31.48 46.30 13.39
C ALA A 718 32.33 46.87 12.25
N ARG A 719 33.67 46.82 12.35
CA ARG A 719 34.61 47.34 11.34
C ARG A 719 34.54 46.59 10.00
N LEU A 720 34.21 45.30 10.02
CA LEU A 720 34.04 44.50 8.79
C LEU A 720 32.87 44.96 7.91
N ARG A 721 31.96 45.79 8.43
CA ARG A 721 30.85 46.35 7.63
C ARG A 721 31.28 47.49 6.73
N GLU A 722 32.39 48.15 7.06
CA GLU A 722 32.91 49.31 6.32
C GLU A 722 33.69 48.89 5.06
N LEU A 723 34.09 47.61 5.00
CA LEU A 723 34.80 47.03 3.86
C LEU A 723 33.86 46.75 2.67
N ASP A 724 34.21 47.29 1.50
CA ASP A 724 33.55 46.98 0.22
C ASP A 724 34.06 45.64 -0.33
N LEU A 725 33.28 44.59 -0.09
CA LEU A 725 33.63 43.23 -0.50
C LEU A 725 33.56 43.01 -2.02
N ASP A 726 32.75 43.78 -2.73
CA ASP A 726 32.60 43.62 -4.19
C ASP A 726 33.84 44.17 -4.91
N ALA A 727 34.32 45.34 -4.46
CA ALA A 727 35.59 45.89 -4.92
C ALA A 727 36.77 44.95 -4.60
N PHE A 728 36.80 44.41 -3.38
CA PHE A 728 37.85 43.47 -2.95
C PHE A 728 37.84 42.17 -3.76
N ALA A 729 36.65 41.61 -4.05
CA ALA A 729 36.50 40.41 -4.85
C ALA A 729 36.95 40.59 -6.31
N GLU A 730 36.62 41.72 -6.93
CA GLU A 730 37.08 42.04 -8.29
C GLU A 730 38.60 42.20 -8.36
N GLU A 731 39.24 42.74 -7.32
CA GLU A 731 40.70 42.83 -7.25
C GLU A 731 41.35 41.44 -7.11
N LEU A 732 40.80 40.55 -6.29
CA LEU A 732 41.28 39.15 -6.20
C LEU A 732 41.12 38.39 -7.53
N LYS A 733 40.04 38.67 -8.26
CA LYS A 733 39.80 38.09 -9.58
C LYS A 733 40.81 38.57 -10.62
N ARG A 734 41.24 39.84 -10.55
CA ARG A 734 42.35 40.36 -11.36
C ARG A 734 43.69 39.69 -11.02
N GLN A 735 43.88 39.29 -9.77
CA GLN A 735 45.07 38.57 -9.29
C GLN A 735 45.02 37.05 -9.51
N GLU A 736 44.12 36.55 -10.37
CA GLU A 736 43.96 35.11 -10.70
C GLU A 736 43.50 34.20 -9.54
N HIS A 737 42.97 34.76 -8.44
CA HIS A 737 42.44 33.96 -7.31
C HIS A 737 41.02 33.40 -7.52
N GLY A 738 40.44 33.64 -8.70
CA GLY A 738 39.08 33.23 -9.06
C GLY A 738 38.00 34.14 -8.48
N ASP A 739 36.74 33.81 -8.76
CA ASP A 739 35.60 34.56 -8.24
C ASP A 739 35.30 34.15 -6.79
N LYS A 740 35.53 35.08 -5.85
CA LYS A 740 35.44 34.85 -4.39
C LYS A 740 34.37 35.70 -3.71
N HIS A 741 33.45 36.33 -4.44
CA HIS A 741 32.41 37.19 -3.86
C HIS A 741 31.68 36.49 -2.71
N ILE A 742 31.02 35.36 -2.97
CA ILE A 742 30.24 34.63 -1.95
C ILE A 742 31.12 34.22 -0.76
N THR A 743 32.34 33.73 -1.03
CA THR A 743 33.29 33.31 0.01
C THR A 743 33.62 34.46 0.97
N LEU A 744 33.83 35.67 0.47
CA LEU A 744 34.11 36.84 1.31
C LEU A 744 32.91 37.24 2.18
N TYR A 745 31.70 37.20 1.63
CA TYR A 745 30.48 37.43 2.41
C TYR A 745 30.33 36.39 3.53
N ASP A 746 30.61 35.12 3.24
CA ASP A 746 30.58 34.04 4.23
C ASP A 746 31.66 34.20 5.30
N ILE A 747 32.89 34.58 4.93
CA ILE A 747 33.97 34.87 5.89
C ILE A 747 33.54 36.03 6.79
N ARG A 748 33.03 37.14 6.24
CA ARG A 748 32.53 38.27 7.04
C ARG A 748 31.45 37.84 8.02
N LYS A 749 30.50 37.02 7.56
CA LYS A 749 29.40 36.48 8.39
C LYS A 749 29.92 35.65 9.56
N GLU A 750 30.93 34.82 9.30
CA GLU A 750 31.56 33.95 10.31
C GLU A 750 32.46 34.72 11.29
N LEU A 751 33.18 35.74 10.84
CA LEU A 751 33.95 36.62 11.74
C LEU A 751 33.04 37.45 12.64
N ASN A 752 31.87 37.88 12.14
CA ASN A 752 30.86 38.56 12.94
C ASN A 752 30.25 37.65 14.01
N ASN A 753 29.89 36.41 13.65
CA ASN A 753 29.31 35.44 14.57
C ASN A 753 29.84 34.03 14.26
N ARG A 754 30.85 33.62 15.02
CA ARG A 754 31.57 32.34 14.81
C ARG A 754 30.63 31.14 14.91
N TYR A 755 30.49 30.39 13.82
CA TYR A 755 29.69 29.17 13.76
C TYR A 755 28.25 29.33 14.28
N ARG A 756 27.62 30.48 13.99
CA ARG A 756 26.22 30.74 14.35
C ARG A 756 25.32 29.60 13.89
N ASP A 757 24.43 29.16 14.78
CA ASP A 757 23.38 28.21 14.44
C ASP A 757 22.27 28.93 13.67
N TYR A 758 22.02 28.49 12.43
CA TYR A 758 20.99 29.05 11.54
C TYR A 758 19.67 28.26 11.60
N ARG A 759 19.60 27.22 12.44
CA ARG A 759 18.37 26.51 12.72
C ARG A 759 17.33 27.42 13.36
N GLU A 760 16.07 27.08 13.16
CA GLU A 760 14.96 27.80 13.76
C GLU A 760 14.96 27.59 15.28
N PRO A 761 14.80 28.64 16.09
CA PRO A 761 14.67 28.50 17.53
C PRO A 761 13.53 27.55 17.91
N TYR A 762 13.72 26.79 19.00
CA TYR A 762 12.68 25.90 19.52
C TYR A 762 11.39 26.67 19.82
N GLN A 763 10.26 26.10 19.41
CA GLN A 763 8.92 26.62 19.69
C GLN A 763 8.10 25.55 20.42
N SER A 764 7.37 25.96 21.45
CA SER A 764 6.46 25.09 22.19
C SER A 764 5.36 24.52 21.26
N ALA A 765 4.83 23.35 21.61
CA ALA A 765 3.88 22.63 20.77
C ALA A 765 2.56 23.40 20.57
N ASN A 766 2.13 23.54 19.31
CA ASN A 766 0.82 24.10 18.96
C ASN A 766 -0.33 23.20 19.45
N PRO A 767 -1.54 23.74 19.73
CA PRO A 767 -2.68 22.93 20.16
C PRO A 767 -3.03 21.76 19.22
N GLU A 768 -2.87 21.94 17.91
CA GLU A 768 -3.06 20.87 16.91
C GLU A 768 -2.02 19.76 17.04
N SER A 769 -0.76 20.13 17.29
CA SER A 769 0.32 19.17 17.53
C SER A 769 0.07 18.41 18.84
N ILE A 770 -0.34 19.11 19.90
CA ILE A 770 -0.72 18.49 21.19
C ILE A 770 -1.90 17.53 21.00
N PHE A 771 -2.90 17.92 20.22
CA PHE A 771 -4.02 17.06 19.88
C PHE A 771 -3.56 15.78 19.16
N SER A 772 -2.68 15.91 18.17
CA SER A 772 -2.13 14.76 17.44
C SER A 772 -1.26 13.87 18.34
N MET A 773 -0.43 14.43 19.21
CA MET A 773 0.40 13.67 20.16
C MET A 773 -0.43 12.84 21.15
N VAL A 774 -1.55 13.40 21.64
CA VAL A 774 -2.41 12.76 22.65
C VAL A 774 -3.36 11.72 22.06
N THR A 775 -3.87 11.98 20.85
CA THR A 775 -4.90 11.15 20.21
C THR A 775 -4.34 10.19 19.17
N HIS A 776 -3.11 10.42 18.73
CA HIS A 776 -2.49 9.76 17.57
C HIS A 776 -3.26 9.95 16.26
N GLU A 777 -4.16 10.93 16.20
CA GLU A 777 -4.90 11.28 15.00
C GLU A 777 -4.19 12.40 14.23
N THR A 778 -4.38 12.40 12.92
CA THR A 778 -3.91 13.40 11.97
C THR A 778 -5.09 14.04 11.26
N PRO A 779 -4.92 15.20 10.61
CA PRO A 779 -5.97 15.79 9.78
C PRO A 779 -6.45 14.88 8.64
N GLU A 780 -5.69 13.86 8.27
CA GLU A 780 -6.09 12.88 7.25
C GLU A 780 -7.03 11.80 7.83
N THR A 781 -6.76 11.36 9.06
CA THR A 781 -7.49 10.27 9.74
C THR A 781 -8.79 10.78 10.39
N LEU A 782 -8.74 11.95 11.04
CA LEU A 782 -9.88 12.61 11.66
C LEU A 782 -10.08 14.02 11.07
N HIS A 783 -11.12 14.16 10.24
CA HIS A 783 -11.53 15.44 9.65
C HIS A 783 -13.05 15.59 9.67
N VAL A 784 -13.50 16.83 9.46
CA VAL A 784 -14.92 17.12 9.33
C VAL A 784 -15.51 16.39 8.12
N GLY A 785 -16.59 15.67 8.35
CA GLY A 785 -17.23 14.80 7.35
C GLY A 785 -16.77 13.34 7.43
N ARG A 786 -15.79 12.96 8.25
CA ARG A 786 -15.38 11.56 8.39
C ARG A 786 -16.45 10.72 9.08
N LEU A 787 -16.71 9.52 8.58
CA LEU A 787 -17.49 8.48 9.27
C LEU A 787 -16.64 7.81 10.34
N VAL A 788 -17.17 7.76 11.56
CA VAL A 788 -16.51 7.18 12.74
C VAL A 788 -17.48 6.29 13.50
N GLU A 789 -16.96 5.24 14.12
CA GLU A 789 -17.71 4.45 15.09
C GLU A 789 -17.46 5.00 16.49
N CYS A 790 -18.54 5.13 17.25
CA CYS A 790 -18.49 5.72 18.59
C CYS A 790 -19.23 4.83 19.58
N ARG A 791 -18.67 4.68 20.78
CA ARG A 791 -19.33 4.02 21.90
C ARG A 791 -20.20 5.01 22.66
N VAL A 792 -21.46 4.67 22.88
CA VAL A 792 -22.37 5.50 23.69
C VAL A 792 -21.99 5.38 25.17
N LEU A 793 -21.69 6.50 25.83
CA LEU A 793 -21.40 6.53 27.26
C LEU A 793 -22.67 6.73 28.08
N SER A 794 -23.42 7.79 27.78
CA SER A 794 -24.62 8.15 28.54
C SER A 794 -25.49 9.15 27.78
N VAL A 795 -26.76 9.25 28.19
CA VAL A 795 -27.64 10.32 27.73
C VAL A 795 -27.26 11.62 28.43
N ALA A 796 -26.95 12.66 27.65
CA ALA A 796 -26.70 13.99 28.19
C ALA A 796 -28.03 14.69 28.47
N THR A 797 -28.23 15.05 29.72
CA THR A 797 -29.40 15.82 30.17
C THR A 797 -29.00 17.23 30.59
N ARG A 798 -29.91 18.18 30.42
CA ARG A 798 -29.76 19.56 30.88
C ARG A 798 -30.75 19.81 32.00
N ARG A 799 -30.22 20.12 33.18
CA ARG A 799 -31.02 20.49 34.34
C ARG A 799 -31.84 21.75 34.06
N PRO A 800 -33.11 21.79 34.49
CA PRO A 800 -33.95 22.97 34.35
C PRO A 800 -33.39 24.12 35.19
N ARG A 801 -33.49 25.35 34.67
CA ARG A 801 -33.14 26.56 35.43
C ARG A 801 -34.22 26.84 36.50
N PRO A 802 -33.91 27.56 37.60
CA PRO A 802 -34.89 27.92 38.63
C PRO A 802 -36.18 28.55 38.06
N GLU A 803 -36.06 29.47 37.11
CA GLU A 803 -37.19 30.13 36.43
C GLU A 803 -38.09 29.16 35.62
N GLN A 804 -37.55 28.02 35.21
CA GLN A 804 -38.30 27.00 34.47
C GLN A 804 -39.01 26.03 35.41
N LEU A 805 -38.48 25.84 36.62
CA LEU A 805 -39.10 25.02 37.67
C LEU A 805 -40.39 25.67 38.18
N ASP A 806 -40.41 26.99 38.30
CA ASP A 806 -41.60 27.76 38.71
C ASP A 806 -42.78 27.63 37.72
N ASN A 807 -42.50 27.31 36.46
CA ASN A 807 -43.48 27.13 35.39
C ASN A 807 -43.74 25.66 35.04
N ALA A 808 -43.25 24.71 35.85
CA ALA A 808 -43.38 23.28 35.58
C ALA A 808 -44.82 22.81 35.79
N ASN A 809 -45.39 22.08 34.82
CA ASN A 809 -46.72 21.48 34.93
C ASN A 809 -46.65 19.95 34.82
N PRO A 810 -46.53 19.23 35.95
CA PRO A 810 -46.54 17.77 35.96
C PRO A 810 -47.87 17.22 35.44
N THR A 811 -47.80 16.22 34.56
CA THR A 811 -48.98 15.57 33.98
C THR A 811 -49.07 14.12 34.43
N LYS A 812 -50.24 13.51 34.33
CA LYS A 812 -50.47 12.12 34.75
C LYS A 812 -50.46 11.24 33.50
N ASN A 813 -49.64 10.19 33.49
CA ASN A 813 -49.53 9.30 32.35
C ASN A 813 -50.79 8.41 32.26
N GLU A 814 -51.41 8.37 31.09
CA GLU A 814 -52.73 7.76 30.87
C GLU A 814 -52.71 6.22 30.99
N ILE A 815 -51.56 5.60 30.77
CA ILE A 815 -51.41 4.13 30.72
C ILE A 815 -51.21 3.52 32.11
N ASN A 816 -50.43 4.17 32.98
CA ASN A 816 -50.09 3.65 34.31
C ASN A 816 -50.72 4.44 35.47
N GLY A 817 -51.34 5.59 35.19
CA GLY A 817 -51.98 6.43 36.21
C GLY A 817 -51.01 7.06 37.21
N LEU A 818 -49.72 7.10 36.90
CA LEU A 818 -48.68 7.72 37.73
C LEU A 818 -48.37 9.13 37.23
N TRP A 819 -47.88 9.98 38.14
CA TRP A 819 -47.44 11.33 37.80
C TRP A 819 -46.10 11.27 37.06
N MET A 820 -45.98 12.11 36.03
CA MET A 820 -44.83 12.20 35.17
C MET A 820 -44.17 13.57 35.33
N CYS A 821 -42.85 13.56 35.52
CA CYS A 821 -42.06 14.78 35.54
C CYS A 821 -41.97 15.39 34.12
N PRO A 822 -42.29 16.68 33.92
CA PRO A 822 -42.29 17.33 32.61
C PRO A 822 -40.89 17.50 32.00
N PHE A 823 -39.82 17.38 32.80
CA PHE A 823 -38.45 17.56 32.34
C PHE A 823 -37.73 16.23 32.09
N CYS A 824 -37.69 15.33 33.08
CA CYS A 824 -36.99 14.05 32.97
C CYS A 824 -37.86 12.90 32.44
N GLN A 825 -39.17 13.14 32.24
CA GLN A 825 -40.16 12.17 31.74
C GLN A 825 -40.26 10.87 32.55
N GLN A 826 -39.70 10.83 33.77
CA GLN A 826 -39.91 9.72 34.69
C GLN A 826 -41.38 9.70 35.13
N ASP A 827 -42.04 8.55 34.95
CA ASP A 827 -43.46 8.33 35.20
C ASP A 827 -43.69 7.36 36.37
N ASN A 828 -42.78 7.34 37.34
CA ASN A 828 -42.79 6.45 38.50
C ASN A 828 -43.36 7.12 39.78
N PHE A 829 -43.87 8.35 39.70
CA PHE A 829 -44.30 9.11 40.88
C PHE A 829 -45.77 8.82 41.24
N GLN A 830 -46.01 8.29 42.44
CA GLN A 830 -47.38 7.98 42.89
C GLN A 830 -48.22 9.23 43.21
N LEU A 831 -47.59 10.31 43.70
CA LEU A 831 -48.26 11.54 44.14
C LEU A 831 -47.58 12.77 43.54
N LEU A 832 -48.35 13.84 43.28
CA LEU A 832 -47.85 15.11 42.77
C LEU A 832 -46.75 15.71 43.66
N ASN A 833 -46.90 15.60 44.99
CA ASN A 833 -45.90 16.10 45.95
C ASN A 833 -44.54 15.42 45.78
N HIS A 834 -44.50 14.16 45.36
CA HIS A 834 -43.23 13.46 45.12
C HIS A 834 -42.49 14.03 43.90
N VAL A 835 -43.21 14.57 42.91
CA VAL A 835 -42.61 15.27 41.76
C VAL A 835 -41.98 16.59 42.21
N TRP A 836 -42.62 17.32 43.13
CA TRP A 836 -42.07 18.56 43.67
C TRP A 836 -40.86 18.30 44.59
N SER A 837 -40.90 17.25 45.43
CA SER A 837 -39.72 16.84 46.22
C SER A 837 -38.53 16.43 45.34
N HIS A 838 -38.78 15.80 44.19
CA HIS A 838 -37.76 15.46 43.20
C HIS A 838 -37.07 16.71 42.59
N PHE A 839 -37.77 17.84 42.50
CA PHE A 839 -37.21 19.12 42.11
C PHE A 839 -36.41 19.76 43.25
N ASP A 840 -37.00 19.85 44.44
CA ASP A 840 -36.39 20.52 45.60
C ASP A 840 -35.08 19.83 46.04
N ASN A 841 -35.01 18.50 45.92
CA ASN A 841 -33.82 17.71 46.24
C ASN A 841 -32.74 17.70 45.12
N ASN A 842 -32.95 18.41 44.00
CA ASN A 842 -32.07 18.37 42.82
C ASN A 842 -31.87 16.96 42.22
N GLU A 843 -32.84 16.06 42.40
CA GLU A 843 -32.79 14.69 41.89
C GLU A 843 -33.17 14.61 40.40
N CYS A 844 -33.77 15.66 39.85
CA CYS A 844 -34.14 15.73 38.44
C CYS A 844 -32.92 15.80 37.52
N PRO A 845 -32.69 14.79 36.65
CA PRO A 845 -31.61 14.83 35.66
C PRO A 845 -31.87 15.90 34.59
N GLY A 846 -33.13 16.32 34.40
CA GLY A 846 -33.55 17.33 33.43
C GLY A 846 -33.87 16.75 32.05
N GLN A 847 -34.09 17.64 31.07
CA GLN A 847 -34.48 17.26 29.72
C GLN A 847 -33.30 16.63 28.96
N PRO A 848 -33.48 15.52 28.23
CA PRO A 848 -32.44 15.00 27.35
C PRO A 848 -32.10 16.06 26.29
N VAL A 849 -30.81 16.26 26.03
CA VAL A 849 -30.30 17.20 25.02
C VAL A 849 -29.51 16.48 23.92
N GLY A 850 -29.01 15.28 24.21
CA GLY A 850 -28.26 14.48 23.25
C GLY A 850 -27.62 13.24 23.89
N LEU A 851 -26.71 12.62 23.15
CA LEU A 851 -25.89 11.50 23.62
C LEU A 851 -24.44 11.96 23.83
N ARG A 852 -23.83 11.52 24.95
CA ARG A 852 -22.39 11.54 25.12
C ARG A 852 -21.84 10.23 24.58
N VAL A 853 -20.88 10.34 23.70
CA VAL A 853 -20.22 9.20 23.09
C VAL A 853 -18.71 9.35 23.24
N GLN A 854 -17.98 8.28 23.02
CA GLN A 854 -16.52 8.27 23.00
C GLN A 854 -16.07 7.55 21.74
N LEU A 855 -15.08 8.12 21.05
CA LEU A 855 -14.42 7.46 19.94
C LEU A 855 -13.40 6.43 20.48
N ASP A 856 -12.96 5.51 19.63
CA ASP A 856 -12.01 4.46 20.03
C ASP A 856 -10.64 5.01 20.48
N ASN A 857 -10.26 6.17 19.95
CA ASN A 857 -9.05 6.92 20.34
C ASN A 857 -9.20 7.68 21.68
N GLY A 858 -10.32 7.51 22.38
CA GLY A 858 -10.58 8.13 23.69
C GLY A 858 -11.05 9.58 23.64
N ILE A 859 -11.28 10.15 22.46
CA ILE A 859 -11.85 11.49 22.29
C ILE A 859 -13.33 11.48 22.69
N ASP A 860 -13.73 12.47 23.48
CA ASP A 860 -15.13 12.65 23.86
C ASP A 860 -15.92 13.22 22.68
N GLY A 861 -17.12 12.70 22.48
CA GLY A 861 -18.04 13.12 21.44
C GLY A 861 -19.41 13.52 22.01
N PHE A 862 -20.07 14.44 21.33
CA PHE A 862 -21.42 14.87 21.66
C PHE A 862 -22.32 14.82 20.43
N ILE A 863 -23.49 14.19 20.58
CA ILE A 863 -24.50 14.04 19.53
C ILE A 863 -25.74 14.81 19.96
N PRO A 864 -25.98 16.01 19.44
CA PRO A 864 -27.18 16.78 19.73
C PRO A 864 -28.46 16.08 19.24
N LEU A 865 -29.58 16.24 19.98
CA LEU A 865 -30.90 15.73 19.57
C LEU A 865 -31.33 16.16 18.15
N LYS A 866 -30.98 17.38 17.74
CA LYS A 866 -31.26 17.93 16.39
C LYS A 866 -30.65 17.09 15.25
N PHE A 867 -29.65 16.27 15.55
CA PHE A 867 -28.89 15.47 14.58
C PHE A 867 -29.22 13.97 14.68
N MET A 868 -30.44 13.66 15.14
CA MET A 868 -30.99 12.30 15.24
C MET A 868 -32.35 12.25 14.52
N ASP A 869 -32.64 11.17 13.79
CA ASP A 869 -33.92 11.03 13.07
C ASP A 869 -35.10 10.68 13.99
N TYR A 870 -34.88 9.77 14.95
CA TYR A 870 -35.91 9.27 15.86
C TYR A 870 -35.35 9.18 17.29
N PRO A 871 -35.30 10.30 18.05
CA PRO A 871 -34.68 10.33 19.36
C PRO A 871 -35.30 9.31 20.33
N ASP A 872 -36.63 9.21 20.40
CA ASP A 872 -37.33 8.35 21.36
C ASP A 872 -37.01 6.85 21.17
N LYS A 873 -37.06 6.36 19.92
CA LYS A 873 -36.71 4.97 19.57
C LYS A 873 -35.22 4.67 19.69
N LEU A 874 -34.37 5.69 19.54
CA LEU A 874 -32.93 5.52 19.63
C LEU A 874 -32.49 5.40 21.09
N PHE A 875 -33.05 6.20 22.01
CA PHE A 875 -32.76 6.08 23.45
C PHE A 875 -33.20 4.73 24.03
N GLU A 876 -34.28 4.14 23.51
CA GLU A 876 -34.69 2.76 23.88
C GLU A 876 -33.73 1.69 23.36
N ARG A 877 -33.04 1.94 22.24
CA ARG A 877 -32.11 1.00 21.59
C ARG A 877 -30.66 1.17 22.01
N THR A 878 -30.24 2.38 22.39
CA THR A 878 -28.85 2.69 22.73
C THR A 878 -28.63 2.58 24.23
N GLN A 879 -28.21 1.38 24.65
CA GLN A 879 -27.71 1.19 26.01
C GLN A 879 -26.28 1.74 26.11
N PRO A 880 -25.85 2.25 27.29
CA PRO A 880 -24.44 2.54 27.55
C PRO A 880 -23.55 1.37 27.12
N GLY A 881 -22.58 1.63 26.26
CA GLY A 881 -21.70 0.64 25.65
C GLY A 881 -22.04 0.23 24.21
N SER A 882 -23.22 0.57 23.69
CA SER A 882 -23.56 0.29 22.28
C SER A 882 -22.69 1.09 21.32
N LEU A 883 -22.28 0.46 20.21
CA LEU A 883 -21.58 1.15 19.12
C LEU A 883 -22.60 1.77 18.16
N VAL A 884 -22.34 3.03 17.78
CA VAL A 884 -23.17 3.79 16.85
C VAL A 884 -22.25 4.42 15.81
N GLN A 885 -22.64 4.29 14.53
CA GLN A 885 -21.97 4.96 13.43
C GLN A 885 -22.48 6.39 13.31
N CYS A 886 -21.55 7.33 13.32
CA CYS A 886 -21.84 8.75 13.26
C CYS A 886 -20.82 9.47 12.36
N ARG A 887 -21.17 10.66 11.87
CA ARG A 887 -20.33 11.48 11.02
C ARG A 887 -19.85 12.71 11.78
N VAL A 888 -18.59 13.10 11.60
CA VAL A 888 -17.99 14.26 12.26
C VAL A 888 -18.51 15.55 11.65
N THR A 889 -19.10 16.44 12.45
CA THR A 889 -19.58 17.75 11.99
C THR A 889 -18.67 18.89 12.40
N LYS A 890 -18.03 18.79 13.57
CA LYS A 890 -17.11 19.81 14.09
C LYS A 890 -16.12 19.20 15.06
N ILE A 891 -14.86 19.62 14.98
CA ILE A 891 -13.79 19.21 15.89
C ILE A 891 -13.36 20.42 16.71
N ASP A 892 -13.43 20.32 18.04
CA ASP A 892 -12.89 21.31 18.97
C ASP A 892 -11.57 20.79 19.55
N ILE A 893 -10.47 21.22 18.92
CA ILE A 893 -9.11 20.79 19.21
C ILE A 893 -8.69 21.19 20.63
N ALA A 894 -9.07 22.38 21.09
CA ALA A 894 -8.70 22.89 22.40
C ALA A 894 -9.37 22.12 23.55
N ARG A 895 -10.59 21.64 23.34
CA ARG A 895 -11.35 20.89 24.37
C ARG A 895 -11.24 19.38 24.24
N PHE A 896 -10.60 18.88 23.18
CA PHE A 896 -10.58 17.45 22.85
C PHE A 896 -11.99 16.87 22.76
N ASN A 897 -12.88 17.56 22.02
CA ASN A 897 -14.29 17.19 21.89
C ASN A 897 -14.75 17.26 20.42
N VAL A 898 -15.62 16.34 20.02
CA VAL A 898 -16.13 16.25 18.65
C VAL A 898 -17.66 16.31 18.64
N GLU A 899 -18.24 17.17 17.80
CA GLU A 899 -19.69 17.16 17.53
C GLU A 899 -19.96 16.19 16.38
N LEU A 900 -20.94 15.31 16.59
CA LEU A 900 -21.26 14.21 15.68
C LEU A 900 -22.75 14.24 15.30
N THR A 901 -23.05 13.64 14.15
CA THR A 901 -24.42 13.39 13.66
C THR A 901 -24.62 11.91 13.40
N CYS A 902 -25.79 11.37 13.75
CA CYS A 902 -26.18 10.00 13.36
C CYS A 902 -27.49 10.02 12.57
N LYS A 903 -27.75 11.13 11.89
CA LYS A 903 -28.89 11.29 10.99
C LYS A 903 -28.68 10.44 9.74
N SER A 904 -29.64 9.59 9.38
CA SER A 904 -29.54 8.65 8.26
C SER A 904 -29.27 9.34 6.92
N THR A 905 -29.84 10.53 6.70
CA THR A 905 -29.58 11.36 5.51
C THR A 905 -28.13 11.83 5.40
N GLU A 906 -27.49 12.11 6.55
CA GLU A 906 -26.10 12.60 6.62
C GLU A 906 -25.10 11.45 6.64
N LEU A 907 -25.47 10.30 7.22
CA LEU A 907 -24.68 9.07 7.15
C LEU A 907 -24.51 8.57 5.71
N LYS A 908 -25.58 8.60 4.92
CA LYS A 908 -25.54 8.26 3.48
C LYS A 908 -24.94 9.36 2.60
N ASP A 909 -24.79 10.56 3.17
CA ASP A 909 -24.43 11.80 2.47
C ASP A 909 -25.25 12.02 1.19
N GLU A 910 -26.58 11.95 1.30
CA GLU A 910 -27.50 12.13 0.15
C GLU A 910 -27.37 13.50 -0.52
N ARG A 911 -26.78 14.48 0.17
CA ARG A 911 -26.55 15.84 -0.33
C ARG A 911 -25.16 16.05 -0.92
N HIS A 912 -24.31 15.01 -0.92
CA HIS A 912 -22.92 15.07 -1.38
C HIS A 912 -22.11 16.24 -0.77
N ILE A 913 -22.37 16.56 0.50
CA ILE A 913 -21.74 17.72 1.17
C ILE A 913 -20.34 17.33 1.66
N TRP A 914 -20.19 16.08 2.08
CA TRP A 914 -19.04 15.63 2.85
C TRP A 914 -18.14 14.67 2.09
N ARG A 915 -18.67 14.01 1.05
CA ARG A 915 -17.88 13.16 0.17
C ARG A 915 -16.74 13.97 -0.45
N PRO A 916 -15.51 13.41 -0.45
CA PRO A 916 -14.43 14.05 -1.17
C PRO A 916 -14.80 14.18 -2.65
N ARG A 917 -14.46 15.33 -3.25
CA ARG A 917 -14.74 15.57 -4.67
C ARG A 917 -14.05 14.48 -5.49
N GLN A 918 -14.84 13.79 -6.31
CA GLN A 918 -14.30 12.80 -7.23
C GLN A 918 -13.44 13.47 -8.30
N ASP A 919 -12.52 12.68 -8.86
CA ASP A 919 -11.62 13.13 -9.91
C ASP A 919 -12.38 13.61 -11.15
N ALA A 920 -11.79 14.52 -11.92
CA ALA A 920 -12.41 15.04 -13.14
C ALA A 920 -12.67 13.94 -14.19
N PHE A 921 -11.90 12.85 -14.15
CA PHE A 921 -11.97 11.72 -15.07
C PHE A 921 -12.75 10.52 -14.49
N TYR A 922 -13.63 10.77 -13.51
CA TYR A 922 -14.43 9.71 -12.89
C TYR A 922 -15.60 9.27 -13.79
N ASP A 923 -15.77 7.96 -13.96
CA ASP A 923 -16.80 7.37 -14.82
C ASP A 923 -18.04 6.93 -14.01
N PHE A 924 -18.98 7.88 -13.85
CA PHE A 924 -20.24 7.67 -13.13
C PHE A 924 -21.17 6.66 -13.80
N GLU A 925 -21.20 6.65 -15.14
CA GLU A 925 -22.10 5.77 -15.90
C GLU A 925 -21.69 4.30 -15.71
N LYS A 926 -20.38 4.04 -15.63
CA LYS A 926 -19.85 2.70 -15.39
C LYS A 926 -20.07 2.23 -13.96
N GLU A 927 -19.93 3.10 -12.97
CA GLU A 927 -20.30 2.79 -11.58
C GLU A 927 -21.78 2.40 -11.49
N GLU A 928 -22.68 3.18 -12.08
CA GLU A 928 -24.13 2.88 -12.05
C GLU A 928 -24.45 1.54 -12.71
N ARG A 929 -23.78 1.22 -13.82
CA ARG A 929 -23.95 -0.06 -14.53
C ARG A 929 -23.49 -1.25 -13.69
N ASP A 930 -22.34 -1.13 -13.02
CA ASP A 930 -21.82 -2.19 -12.15
C ASP A 930 -22.72 -2.39 -10.93
N LEU A 931 -23.18 -1.30 -10.30
CA LEU A 931 -24.13 -1.37 -9.18
C LEU A 931 -25.45 -2.06 -9.59
N ARG A 932 -26.01 -1.69 -10.75
CA ARG A 932 -27.23 -2.33 -11.26
C ARG A 932 -27.03 -3.82 -11.52
N SER A 933 -25.88 -4.20 -12.09
CA SER A 933 -25.52 -5.61 -12.32
C SER A 933 -25.39 -6.39 -10.99
N GLU A 934 -24.77 -5.79 -9.97
CA GLU A 934 -24.66 -6.38 -8.63
C GLU A 934 -26.04 -6.54 -7.96
N GLU A 935 -26.90 -5.53 -8.04
CA GLU A 935 -28.28 -5.59 -7.52
C GLU A 935 -29.09 -6.70 -8.20
N GLU A 936 -29.00 -6.80 -9.53
CA GLU A 936 -29.63 -7.88 -10.29
C GLU A 936 -29.07 -9.26 -9.89
N ALA A 937 -27.76 -9.38 -9.69
CA ALA A 937 -27.12 -10.62 -9.26
C ALA A 937 -27.55 -11.00 -7.83
N MET A 938 -27.63 -10.03 -6.91
CA MET A 938 -28.15 -10.25 -5.55
C MET A 938 -29.62 -10.64 -5.54
N ALA A 939 -30.44 -10.02 -6.40
CA ALA A 939 -31.85 -10.39 -6.57
C ALA A 939 -31.98 -11.83 -7.10
N LYS A 940 -31.20 -12.20 -8.11
CA LYS A 940 -31.13 -13.58 -8.65
C LYS A 940 -30.63 -14.58 -7.62
N ALA A 941 -29.67 -14.20 -6.76
CA ALA A 941 -29.15 -15.06 -5.69
C ALA A 941 -30.19 -15.30 -4.59
N LYS A 942 -30.90 -14.24 -4.14
CA LYS A 942 -32.01 -14.35 -3.17
C LYS A 942 -33.16 -15.21 -3.70
N ALA A 943 -33.44 -15.16 -5.01
CA ALA A 943 -34.48 -15.97 -5.64
C ALA A 943 -34.12 -17.48 -5.72
N LYS A 944 -32.83 -17.85 -5.72
CA LYS A 944 -32.39 -19.26 -5.77
C LYS A 944 -32.50 -19.99 -4.42
N THR A 945 -32.54 -19.28 -3.31
CA THR A 945 -32.68 -19.85 -1.97
C THR A 945 -34.15 -19.83 -1.55
N ASN A 946 -34.98 -20.73 -2.09
CA ASN A 946 -36.29 -20.97 -1.47
C ASN A 946 -36.07 -21.75 -0.15
N PRO A 947 -36.49 -21.23 1.01
CA PRO A 947 -36.18 -21.84 2.29
C PRO A 947 -37.06 -23.08 2.52
N TYR A 948 -36.40 -24.20 2.83
CA TYR A 948 -37.01 -25.33 3.52
C TYR A 948 -37.69 -24.84 4.79
N MET A 949 -39.02 -24.92 4.86
CA MET A 949 -39.82 -24.42 5.99
C MET A 949 -40.38 -25.61 6.78
N SER A 950 -40.01 -25.71 8.06
CA SER A 950 -40.57 -26.70 9.00
C SER A 950 -42.05 -26.42 9.25
N ARG A 951 -42.91 -27.43 9.17
CA ARG A 951 -44.37 -27.30 9.36
C ARG A 951 -44.85 -27.94 10.66
N LEU A 952 -45.93 -27.42 11.23
CA LEU A 952 -46.53 -27.92 12.48
C LEU A 952 -47.71 -28.84 12.16
N ILE A 953 -47.45 -29.99 11.54
CA ILE A 953 -48.47 -30.98 11.20
C ILE A 953 -48.36 -32.16 12.17
N PHE A 954 -49.43 -32.43 12.91
CA PHE A 954 -49.50 -33.55 13.86
C PHE A 954 -50.07 -34.78 13.15
N HIS A 955 -49.19 -35.64 12.64
CA HIS A 955 -49.58 -36.90 12.01
C HIS A 955 -48.49 -37.96 12.22
N PRO A 956 -48.82 -39.23 12.53
CA PRO A 956 -47.83 -40.26 12.86
C PRO A 956 -46.75 -40.47 11.81
N TYR A 957 -47.11 -40.35 10.52
CA TYR A 957 -46.19 -40.51 9.41
C TYR A 957 -45.51 -39.20 8.97
N PHE A 958 -45.86 -38.04 9.53
CA PHE A 958 -45.27 -36.75 9.12
C PHE A 958 -43.97 -36.43 9.87
N LYS A 959 -42.91 -36.07 9.14
CA LYS A 959 -41.63 -35.64 9.70
C LYS A 959 -41.09 -34.41 8.95
N ASN A 960 -40.63 -33.40 9.68
CA ASN A 960 -39.88 -32.26 9.12
C ASN A 960 -38.44 -32.67 8.82
N ILE A 961 -38.25 -33.48 7.77
CA ILE A 961 -36.94 -33.89 7.31
C ILE A 961 -36.74 -33.58 5.82
N SER A 962 -35.49 -33.31 5.44
CA SER A 962 -35.10 -33.13 4.03
C SER A 962 -34.97 -34.49 3.31
N TYR A 963 -34.88 -34.47 1.99
CA TYR A 963 -34.60 -35.67 1.20
C TYR A 963 -33.27 -36.34 1.61
N ASP A 964 -32.24 -35.54 1.87
CA ASP A 964 -30.91 -36.04 2.22
C ASP A 964 -30.92 -36.71 3.60
N GLN A 965 -31.71 -36.16 4.55
CA GLN A 965 -31.94 -36.78 5.86
C GLN A 965 -32.76 -38.08 5.74
N LEU A 966 -33.79 -38.11 4.87
CA LEU A 966 -34.58 -39.31 4.62
C LEU A 966 -33.73 -40.43 4.00
N ALA A 967 -32.84 -40.11 3.05
CA ALA A 967 -31.94 -41.08 2.43
C ALA A 967 -30.95 -41.69 3.45
N ALA A 968 -30.52 -40.93 4.45
CA ALA A 968 -29.68 -41.44 5.53
C ALA A 968 -30.43 -42.40 6.48
N MET A 969 -31.74 -42.21 6.66
CA MET A 969 -32.58 -43.06 7.52
C MET A 969 -33.11 -44.32 6.81
N GLU A 970 -33.06 -44.36 5.48
CA GLU A 970 -33.63 -45.46 4.67
C GLU A 970 -33.16 -46.88 5.05
N PRO A 971 -31.87 -47.12 5.36
CA PRO A 971 -31.39 -48.47 5.71
C PRO A 971 -32.02 -49.03 6.98
N GLU A 972 -32.45 -48.18 7.90
CA GLU A 972 -33.06 -48.57 9.18
C GLU A 972 -34.58 -48.83 9.07
N LEU A 973 -35.20 -48.46 7.95
CA LEU A 973 -36.65 -48.60 7.74
C LEU A 973 -37.01 -49.98 7.19
N GLU A 974 -38.11 -50.56 7.67
CA GLU A 974 -38.66 -51.80 7.13
C GLU A 974 -39.39 -51.56 5.78
N PRO A 975 -39.38 -52.53 4.85
CA PRO A 975 -40.19 -52.48 3.64
C PRO A 975 -41.68 -52.26 3.95
N GLY A 976 -42.27 -51.23 3.34
CA GLY A 976 -43.62 -50.75 3.60
C GLY A 976 -43.72 -49.59 4.60
N ALA A 977 -42.59 -49.12 5.17
CA ALA A 977 -42.59 -47.92 6.01
C ALA A 977 -42.96 -46.66 5.19
N ILE A 978 -43.77 -45.77 5.79
CA ILE A 978 -44.31 -44.56 5.16
C ILE A 978 -43.80 -43.33 5.91
N ILE A 979 -43.29 -42.34 5.18
CA ILE A 979 -42.85 -41.05 5.70
C ILE A 979 -43.37 -39.92 4.80
N ILE A 980 -44.14 -39.00 5.39
CA ILE A 980 -44.66 -37.79 4.77
C ILE A 980 -43.75 -36.63 5.18
N ARG A 981 -43.29 -35.83 4.21
CA ARG A 981 -42.37 -34.70 4.47
C ARG A 981 -42.71 -33.47 3.62
N PRO A 982 -42.25 -32.27 4.02
CA PRO A 982 -42.33 -31.09 3.16
C PRO A 982 -41.65 -31.31 1.79
N SER A 983 -42.26 -30.79 0.73
CA SER A 983 -41.71 -30.88 -0.62
C SER A 983 -40.76 -29.70 -0.92
N ARG A 984 -39.73 -29.94 -1.73
CA ARG A 984 -38.86 -28.87 -2.26
C ARG A 984 -39.54 -28.03 -3.34
N LYS A 985 -40.68 -28.50 -3.87
CA LYS A 985 -41.43 -27.82 -4.95
C LYS A 985 -42.17 -26.56 -4.47
N GLY A 986 -42.41 -26.41 -3.17
CA GLY A 986 -43.03 -25.22 -2.61
C GLY A 986 -43.85 -25.51 -1.36
N THR A 987 -44.39 -24.45 -0.76
CA THR A 987 -45.25 -24.53 0.42
C THR A 987 -46.58 -25.20 0.15
N ASP A 988 -46.97 -25.42 -1.11
CA ASP A 988 -48.25 -26.06 -1.48
C ASP A 988 -48.11 -27.54 -1.82
N HIS A 989 -46.92 -28.11 -1.61
CA HIS A 989 -46.67 -29.52 -1.88
C HIS A 989 -46.18 -30.27 -0.63
N LEU A 990 -46.60 -31.53 -0.53
CA LEU A 990 -46.04 -32.54 0.37
C LEU A 990 -45.51 -33.71 -0.46
N THR A 991 -44.54 -34.44 0.09
CA THR A 991 -44.04 -35.67 -0.53
C THR A 991 -44.28 -36.83 0.40
N VAL A 992 -45.08 -37.80 -0.05
CA VAL A 992 -45.28 -39.10 0.62
C VAL A 992 -44.24 -40.07 0.08
N SER A 993 -43.32 -40.48 0.94
CA SER A 993 -42.23 -41.40 0.60
C SER A 993 -42.48 -42.73 1.30
N TRP A 994 -42.45 -43.84 0.56
CA TRP A 994 -42.57 -45.16 1.18
C TRP A 994 -41.54 -46.14 0.61
N LYS A 995 -41.10 -47.07 1.44
CA LYS A 995 -40.05 -48.05 1.10
C LYS A 995 -40.65 -49.28 0.44
N ILE A 996 -40.17 -49.63 -0.75
CA ILE A 996 -40.62 -50.81 -1.51
C ILE A 996 -39.71 -52.00 -1.19
N ASP A 997 -38.40 -51.78 -1.25
CA ASP A 997 -37.35 -52.78 -1.05
C ASP A 997 -36.08 -52.06 -0.57
N ASP A 998 -35.05 -52.81 -0.16
CA ASP A 998 -33.80 -52.23 0.31
C ASP A 998 -33.12 -51.38 -0.79
N GLY A 999 -32.93 -50.09 -0.51
CA GLY A 999 -32.39 -49.13 -1.47
C GLY A 999 -33.37 -48.69 -2.57
N ILE A 1000 -34.67 -49.01 -2.44
CA ILE A 1000 -35.74 -48.63 -3.38
C ILE A 1000 -36.89 -47.96 -2.61
N MET A 1001 -36.97 -46.62 -2.70
CA MET A 1001 -38.10 -45.83 -2.20
C MET A 1001 -38.86 -45.15 -3.34
N GLN A 1002 -40.18 -45.10 -3.22
CA GLN A 1002 -41.05 -44.34 -4.12
C GLN A 1002 -41.53 -43.06 -3.45
N HIS A 1003 -41.46 -41.95 -4.19
CA HIS A 1003 -41.87 -40.62 -3.74
C HIS A 1003 -43.08 -40.15 -4.54
N ILE A 1004 -44.19 -39.93 -3.84
CA ILE A 1004 -45.47 -39.47 -4.39
C ILE A 1004 -45.61 -38.00 -4.01
N ASP A 1005 -45.87 -37.15 -5.00
CA ASP A 1005 -46.08 -35.70 -4.79
C ASP A 1005 -47.58 -35.44 -4.55
N VAL A 1006 -47.89 -34.77 -3.45
CA VAL A 1006 -49.24 -34.41 -3.04
C VAL A 1006 -49.38 -32.89 -3.16
N ASN A 1007 -50.33 -32.45 -3.97
CA ASN A 1007 -50.64 -31.04 -4.14
C ASN A 1007 -51.73 -30.63 -3.14
N GLU A 1008 -51.50 -29.58 -2.36
CA GLU A 1008 -52.39 -29.12 -1.30
C GLU A 1008 -53.07 -27.82 -1.73
N LYS A 1009 -54.41 -27.78 -1.68
CA LYS A 1009 -55.21 -26.58 -1.96
C LYS A 1009 -56.02 -26.17 -0.72
N GLU A 1010 -56.54 -24.94 -0.77
CA GLU A 1010 -57.39 -24.35 0.29
C GLU A 1010 -56.71 -24.26 1.67
N LYS A 1011 -55.57 -23.56 1.73
CA LYS A 1011 -54.80 -23.34 2.97
C LYS A 1011 -55.22 -22.09 3.71
N SER A 1012 -55.31 -22.19 5.04
CA SER A 1012 -55.48 -21.04 5.93
C SER A 1012 -54.17 -20.31 6.21
N ASN A 1013 -53.06 -21.03 6.33
CA ASN A 1013 -51.70 -20.53 6.56
C ASN A 1013 -50.66 -21.51 6.00
N ASN A 1014 -49.48 -21.01 5.61
CA ASN A 1014 -48.40 -21.83 5.00
C ASN A 1014 -47.81 -22.92 5.92
N PHE A 1015 -48.07 -22.85 7.24
CA PHE A 1015 -47.61 -23.81 8.23
C PHE A 1015 -48.57 -24.99 8.47
N SER A 1016 -49.83 -24.86 8.03
CA SER A 1016 -50.90 -25.82 8.27
C SER A 1016 -51.16 -26.67 7.03
N LEU A 1017 -51.78 -27.84 7.23
CA LEU A 1017 -52.25 -28.72 6.16
C LEU A 1017 -53.42 -28.07 5.42
N GLY A 1018 -53.46 -28.18 4.09
CA GLY A 1018 -54.61 -27.76 3.28
C GLY A 1018 -55.84 -28.64 3.48
N LYS A 1019 -57.03 -28.14 3.17
CA LYS A 1019 -58.28 -28.92 3.27
C LYS A 1019 -58.48 -29.91 2.12
N LEU A 1020 -57.84 -29.66 0.98
CA LEU A 1020 -57.96 -30.50 -0.20
C LEU A 1020 -56.57 -30.99 -0.62
N LEU A 1021 -56.39 -32.31 -0.70
CA LEU A 1021 -55.14 -32.95 -1.08
C LEU A 1021 -55.35 -33.71 -2.40
N ILE A 1022 -54.47 -33.50 -3.37
CA ILE A 1022 -54.63 -34.04 -4.72
C ILE A 1022 -53.40 -34.87 -5.10
N ILE A 1023 -53.64 -36.10 -5.56
CA ILE A 1023 -52.61 -37.00 -6.13
C ILE A 1023 -53.07 -37.42 -7.53
N GLY A 1024 -52.40 -36.93 -8.57
CA GLY A 1024 -52.84 -37.16 -9.95
C GLY A 1024 -54.20 -36.50 -10.21
N ASP A 1025 -55.20 -37.32 -10.54
CA ASP A 1025 -56.59 -36.89 -10.77
C ASP A 1025 -57.53 -37.23 -9.59
N GLU A 1026 -56.99 -37.75 -8.48
CA GLU A 1026 -57.75 -38.13 -7.30
C GLU A 1026 -57.66 -37.08 -6.18
N GLU A 1027 -58.79 -36.80 -5.55
CA GLU A 1027 -58.92 -35.90 -4.39
C GLU A 1027 -59.05 -36.71 -3.08
N PHE A 1028 -58.47 -36.16 -2.02
CA PHE A 1028 -58.41 -36.70 -0.66
C PHE A 1028 -58.65 -35.59 0.38
N GLU A 1029 -59.33 -35.92 1.47
CA GLU A 1029 -59.70 -34.98 2.54
C GLU A 1029 -58.61 -34.84 3.61
N ASP A 1030 -57.90 -35.93 3.94
CA ASP A 1030 -56.83 -35.92 4.93
C ASP A 1030 -55.67 -36.88 4.57
N LEU A 1031 -54.60 -36.82 5.37
CA LEU A 1031 -53.41 -37.66 5.16
C LEU A 1031 -53.67 -39.14 5.46
N ASP A 1032 -54.60 -39.45 6.36
CA ASP A 1032 -54.95 -40.83 6.73
C ASP A 1032 -55.70 -41.52 5.58
N GLU A 1033 -56.57 -40.80 4.87
CA GLU A 1033 -57.26 -41.26 3.67
C GLU A 1033 -56.26 -41.57 2.54
N ILE A 1034 -55.26 -40.71 2.31
CA ILE A 1034 -54.18 -40.98 1.34
C ILE A 1034 -53.44 -42.27 1.69
N VAL A 1035 -53.08 -42.43 2.97
CA VAL A 1035 -52.37 -43.63 3.42
C VAL A 1035 -53.25 -44.87 3.26
N ALA A 1036 -54.52 -44.82 3.64
CA ALA A 1036 -55.44 -45.96 3.61
C ALA A 1036 -55.90 -46.35 2.20
N ARG A 1037 -56.23 -45.37 1.35
CA ARG A 1037 -56.82 -45.60 0.01
C ARG A 1037 -55.77 -45.76 -1.09
N HIS A 1038 -54.61 -45.11 -0.94
CA HIS A 1038 -53.59 -45.08 -2.00
C HIS A 1038 -52.35 -45.91 -1.64
N VAL A 1039 -51.73 -45.68 -0.48
CA VAL A 1039 -50.41 -46.27 -0.15
C VAL A 1039 -50.51 -47.68 0.43
N GLN A 1040 -51.38 -47.93 1.42
CA GLN A 1040 -51.53 -49.23 2.08
C GLN A 1040 -51.90 -50.39 1.13
N PRO A 1041 -52.82 -50.23 0.16
CA PRO A 1041 -53.10 -51.28 -0.82
C PRO A 1041 -51.86 -51.64 -1.62
N MET A 1042 -51.06 -50.65 -2.03
CA MET A 1042 -49.81 -50.88 -2.75
C MET A 1042 -48.77 -51.60 -1.89
N VAL A 1043 -48.65 -51.25 -0.61
CA VAL A 1043 -47.77 -51.94 0.35
C VAL A 1043 -48.17 -53.41 0.50
N SER A 1044 -49.47 -53.70 0.60
CA SER A 1044 -49.97 -55.09 0.64
C SER A 1044 -49.61 -55.86 -0.63
N LEU A 1045 -49.83 -55.27 -1.80
CA LEU A 1045 -49.51 -55.89 -3.09
C LEU A 1045 -48.00 -56.13 -3.27
N VAL A 1046 -47.14 -55.22 -2.78
CA VAL A 1046 -45.68 -55.45 -2.75
C VAL A 1046 -45.34 -56.65 -1.88
N ARG A 1047 -45.91 -56.74 -0.68
CA ARG A 1047 -45.68 -57.89 0.21
C ARG A 1047 -46.10 -59.21 -0.44
N ASP A 1048 -47.19 -59.22 -1.19
CA ASP A 1048 -47.64 -60.40 -1.95
C ASP A 1048 -46.61 -60.82 -3.02
N VAL A 1049 -45.95 -59.86 -3.68
CA VAL A 1049 -44.87 -60.14 -4.64
C VAL A 1049 -43.61 -60.67 -3.94
N MET A 1050 -43.20 -60.03 -2.85
CA MET A 1050 -42.00 -60.39 -2.10
C MET A 1050 -42.09 -61.78 -1.46
N THR A 1051 -43.29 -62.15 -0.99
CA THR A 1051 -43.55 -63.46 -0.38
C THR A 1051 -43.82 -64.57 -1.41
N TYR A 1052 -43.91 -64.23 -2.70
CA TYR A 1052 -44.17 -65.19 -3.75
C TYR A 1052 -43.00 -66.16 -3.93
N LYS A 1053 -43.30 -67.46 -4.08
CA LYS A 1053 -42.29 -68.54 -4.15
C LYS A 1053 -41.19 -68.38 -5.23
N TYR A 1054 -41.49 -67.68 -6.32
CA TYR A 1054 -40.56 -67.40 -7.41
C TYR A 1054 -39.99 -65.98 -7.37
N TYR A 1055 -40.15 -65.27 -6.25
CA TYR A 1055 -39.43 -64.02 -6.02
C TYR A 1055 -37.95 -64.30 -5.78
N ARG A 1056 -37.08 -63.50 -6.40
CA ARG A 1056 -35.63 -63.53 -6.19
C ARG A 1056 -35.13 -62.10 -6.08
N ASP A 1057 -34.46 -61.81 -4.98
CA ASP A 1057 -33.72 -60.55 -4.83
C ASP A 1057 -32.51 -60.58 -5.77
N SER A 1058 -32.43 -59.60 -6.67
CA SER A 1058 -31.36 -59.48 -7.66
C SER A 1058 -30.65 -58.13 -7.58
N SER A 1059 -30.44 -57.61 -6.36
CA SER A 1059 -29.71 -56.36 -6.10
C SER A 1059 -30.28 -55.18 -6.89
N GLY A 1060 -31.61 -55.02 -6.86
CA GLY A 1060 -32.32 -53.94 -7.55
C GLY A 1060 -32.60 -54.19 -9.03
N GLY A 1061 -32.74 -55.46 -9.43
CA GLY A 1061 -33.23 -55.85 -10.75
C GLY A 1061 -32.16 -56.06 -11.82
N ASP A 1062 -30.94 -56.45 -11.44
CA ASP A 1062 -29.87 -56.73 -12.42
C ASP A 1062 -30.27 -57.87 -13.37
N ARG A 1063 -30.44 -57.51 -14.64
CA ARG A 1063 -30.86 -58.42 -15.71
C ARG A 1063 -29.83 -59.52 -15.98
N ALA A 1064 -28.54 -59.24 -15.77
CA ALA A 1064 -27.48 -60.23 -15.98
C ALA A 1064 -27.56 -61.34 -14.93
N HIS A 1065 -27.73 -60.97 -13.66
CA HIS A 1065 -27.90 -61.90 -12.56
C HIS A 1065 -29.18 -62.75 -12.72
N LEU A 1066 -30.32 -62.12 -13.05
CA LEU A 1066 -31.57 -62.84 -13.30
C LEU A 1066 -31.46 -63.81 -14.50
N ASN A 1067 -30.74 -63.43 -15.54
CA ASN A 1067 -30.48 -64.32 -16.69
C ASN A 1067 -29.68 -65.57 -16.27
N ALA A 1068 -28.61 -65.40 -15.49
CA ALA A 1068 -27.81 -66.51 -15.01
C ALA A 1068 -28.65 -67.50 -14.18
N LEU A 1069 -29.54 -67.00 -13.32
CA LEU A 1069 -30.46 -67.82 -12.54
C LEU A 1069 -31.45 -68.59 -13.42
N LEU A 1070 -32.04 -67.94 -14.43
CA LEU A 1070 -32.96 -68.58 -15.37
C LEU A 1070 -32.27 -69.69 -16.18
N GLN A 1071 -31.06 -69.44 -16.68
CA GLN A 1071 -30.28 -70.43 -17.43
C GLN A 1071 -29.87 -71.61 -16.54
N HIS A 1072 -29.49 -71.34 -15.29
CA HIS A 1072 -29.18 -72.39 -14.32
C HIS A 1072 -30.39 -73.30 -14.09
N GLU A 1073 -31.58 -72.76 -13.78
CA GLU A 1073 -32.78 -73.58 -13.53
C GLU A 1073 -33.26 -74.34 -14.78
N LYS A 1074 -33.11 -73.75 -15.98
CA LYS A 1074 -33.39 -74.41 -17.26
C LYS A 1074 -32.46 -75.60 -17.54
N SER A 1075 -31.22 -75.57 -17.03
CA SER A 1075 -30.28 -76.68 -17.20
C SER A 1075 -30.66 -77.91 -16.35
N PHE A 1076 -31.27 -77.70 -15.18
CA PHE A 1076 -31.78 -78.79 -14.33
C PHE A 1076 -33.10 -79.39 -14.85
N ASN A 1077 -33.98 -78.60 -15.46
CA ASN A 1077 -35.26 -79.06 -16.00
C ASN A 1077 -35.54 -78.47 -17.40
N PRO A 1078 -35.07 -79.12 -18.49
CA PRO A 1078 -35.16 -78.58 -19.85
C PRO A 1078 -36.60 -78.38 -20.36
N ASP A 1079 -37.52 -79.25 -19.96
CA ASP A 1079 -38.94 -79.21 -20.39
C ASP A 1079 -39.75 -78.11 -19.69
N ARG A 1080 -39.26 -77.58 -18.57
CA ARG A 1080 -39.95 -76.55 -17.79
C ARG A 1080 -39.49 -75.15 -18.20
N ILE A 1081 -40.40 -74.18 -18.21
CA ILE A 1081 -40.08 -72.76 -18.42
C ILE A 1081 -39.88 -72.11 -17.04
N PRO A 1082 -38.64 -71.77 -16.63
CA PRO A 1082 -38.41 -71.05 -15.39
C PRO A 1082 -38.84 -69.58 -15.55
N TYR A 1083 -39.39 -69.02 -14.47
CA TYR A 1083 -39.72 -67.61 -14.36
C TYR A 1083 -39.48 -67.10 -12.95
N PHE A 1084 -39.02 -65.85 -12.82
CA PHE A 1084 -38.76 -65.18 -11.55
C PHE A 1084 -39.36 -63.78 -11.53
N LEU A 1085 -39.69 -63.33 -10.32
CA LEU A 1085 -40.09 -61.96 -10.01
C LEU A 1085 -38.95 -61.25 -9.28
N SER A 1086 -38.69 -59.99 -9.60
CA SER A 1086 -37.69 -59.18 -8.89
C SER A 1086 -38.06 -57.69 -8.87
N SER A 1087 -37.64 -56.96 -7.84
CA SER A 1087 -37.78 -55.50 -7.75
C SER A 1087 -36.78 -54.77 -8.65
N THR A 1088 -37.09 -53.55 -9.12
CA THR A 1088 -36.14 -52.75 -9.93
C THR A 1088 -35.86 -51.37 -9.34
N LYS A 1089 -34.57 -51.03 -9.24
CA LYS A 1089 -34.11 -49.73 -8.74
C LYS A 1089 -34.27 -48.61 -9.77
N GLU A 1090 -34.25 -48.95 -11.07
CA GLU A 1090 -34.39 -47.96 -12.16
C GLU A 1090 -35.75 -47.27 -12.14
N ARG A 1091 -36.80 -47.99 -11.73
CA ARG A 1091 -38.18 -47.48 -11.67
C ARG A 1091 -38.91 -47.99 -10.41
N PRO A 1092 -38.83 -47.24 -9.30
CA PRO A 1092 -39.58 -47.56 -8.08
C PRO A 1092 -41.09 -47.68 -8.37
N GLY A 1093 -41.69 -48.78 -7.91
CA GLY A 1093 -43.11 -49.12 -8.13
C GLY A 1093 -43.35 -50.07 -9.31
N TYR A 1094 -42.29 -50.44 -10.05
CA TYR A 1094 -42.30 -51.47 -11.08
C TYR A 1094 -41.52 -52.71 -10.61
N PHE A 1095 -41.92 -53.87 -11.14
CA PHE A 1095 -41.30 -55.16 -10.89
C PHE A 1095 -41.03 -55.86 -12.22
N ILE A 1096 -39.95 -56.64 -12.25
CA ILE A 1096 -39.51 -57.41 -13.42
C ILE A 1096 -40.05 -58.84 -13.28
N LEU A 1097 -40.76 -59.30 -14.31
CA LEU A 1097 -41.07 -60.69 -14.58
C LEU A 1097 -40.09 -61.21 -15.62
N ALA A 1098 -39.13 -62.03 -15.18
CA ALA A 1098 -38.09 -62.61 -16.02
C ALA A 1098 -38.44 -64.07 -16.33
N TYR A 1099 -38.44 -64.51 -17.58
CA TYR A 1099 -38.77 -65.89 -17.96
C TYR A 1099 -38.00 -66.38 -19.19
N LEU A 1100 -37.78 -67.70 -19.28
CA LEU A 1100 -36.95 -68.31 -20.32
C LEU A 1100 -37.69 -69.46 -21.03
N PRO A 1101 -38.50 -69.16 -22.08
CA PRO A 1101 -39.26 -70.18 -22.80
C PRO A 1101 -38.35 -71.04 -23.68
N ASN A 1102 -37.48 -70.39 -24.47
CA ASN A 1102 -36.48 -71.00 -25.36
C ASN A 1102 -35.06 -70.65 -24.87
N LYS A 1103 -34.09 -70.40 -25.78
CA LYS A 1103 -32.72 -70.00 -25.42
C LYS A 1103 -32.58 -68.52 -25.03
N ASN A 1104 -33.55 -67.67 -25.39
CA ASN A 1104 -33.49 -66.23 -25.15
C ASN A 1104 -34.31 -65.84 -23.91
N PRO A 1105 -33.72 -65.17 -22.91
CA PRO A 1105 -34.43 -64.68 -21.74
C PRO A 1105 -35.32 -63.48 -22.11
N HIS A 1106 -36.52 -63.44 -21.55
CA HIS A 1106 -37.45 -62.31 -21.68
C HIS A 1106 -37.60 -61.61 -20.32
N PHE A 1107 -37.64 -60.28 -20.33
CA PHE A 1107 -37.83 -59.43 -19.15
C PHE A 1107 -38.98 -58.47 -19.43
N GLU A 1108 -40.06 -58.58 -18.67
CA GLU A 1108 -41.20 -57.68 -18.79
C GLU A 1108 -41.47 -56.96 -17.47
N LEU A 1109 -41.99 -55.75 -17.55
CA LEU A 1109 -42.28 -54.93 -16.39
C LEU A 1109 -43.78 -54.94 -16.10
N PHE A 1110 -44.16 -55.12 -14.84
CA PHE A 1110 -45.49 -54.81 -14.33
C PHE A 1110 -45.39 -53.73 -13.26
N SER A 1111 -46.43 -52.91 -13.13
CA SER A 1111 -46.52 -51.89 -12.07
C SER A 1111 -47.57 -52.25 -11.05
N ILE A 1112 -47.36 -51.79 -9.82
CA ILE A 1112 -48.35 -51.89 -8.76
C ILE A 1112 -49.14 -50.58 -8.72
N ARG A 1113 -50.46 -50.69 -8.70
CA ARG A 1113 -51.40 -49.59 -8.51
C ARG A 1113 -52.31 -49.91 -7.32
N PRO A 1114 -53.00 -48.93 -6.71
CA PRO A 1114 -53.95 -49.20 -5.64
C PRO A 1114 -55.03 -50.23 -6.04
N GLU A 1115 -55.40 -50.25 -7.33
CA GLU A 1115 -56.40 -51.16 -7.91
C GLU A 1115 -55.90 -52.61 -8.15
N GLY A 1116 -54.58 -52.84 -8.11
CA GLY A 1116 -53.97 -54.15 -8.38
C GLY A 1116 -52.68 -54.10 -9.22
N PHE A 1117 -52.29 -55.26 -9.76
CA PHE A 1117 -51.12 -55.41 -10.63
C PHE A 1117 -51.45 -55.06 -12.07
N LYS A 1118 -50.80 -54.04 -12.62
CA LYS A 1118 -50.94 -53.65 -14.03
C LYS A 1118 -49.86 -54.31 -14.89
N PHE A 1119 -50.27 -55.24 -15.75
CA PHE A 1119 -49.39 -55.97 -16.67
C PHE A 1119 -50.00 -55.99 -18.08
N ARG A 1120 -49.21 -55.60 -19.10
CA ARG A 1120 -49.65 -55.48 -20.51
C ARG A 1120 -51.01 -54.75 -20.70
N GLN A 1121 -51.21 -53.62 -20.01
CA GLN A 1121 -52.43 -52.79 -19.97
C GLN A 1121 -53.67 -53.41 -19.27
N LEU A 1122 -53.59 -54.65 -18.78
CA LEU A 1122 -54.63 -55.27 -17.97
C LEU A 1122 -54.32 -55.06 -16.48
N ILE A 1123 -55.36 -54.94 -15.66
CA ILE A 1123 -55.25 -54.81 -14.20
C ILE A 1123 -55.75 -56.12 -13.57
N PHE A 1124 -54.90 -56.72 -12.75
CA PHE A 1124 -55.18 -57.97 -12.05
C PHE A 1124 -55.28 -57.70 -10.55
N PRO A 1125 -56.37 -58.13 -9.87
CA PRO A 1125 -56.55 -57.86 -8.45
C PRO A 1125 -55.63 -58.68 -7.55
N THR A 1126 -55.12 -59.82 -8.02
CA THR A 1126 -54.20 -60.69 -7.27
C THR A 1126 -53.05 -61.17 -8.14
N LEU A 1127 -51.90 -61.42 -7.50
CA LEU A 1127 -50.69 -61.86 -8.20
C LEU A 1127 -50.91 -63.22 -8.89
N ASP A 1128 -51.61 -64.15 -8.24
CA ASP A 1128 -51.88 -65.47 -8.80
C ASP A 1128 -52.70 -65.42 -10.08
N ARG A 1129 -53.67 -64.49 -10.19
CA ARG A 1129 -54.43 -64.29 -11.43
C ARG A 1129 -53.56 -63.75 -12.55
N MET A 1130 -52.69 -62.77 -12.23
CA MET A 1130 -51.73 -62.23 -13.19
C MET A 1130 -50.79 -63.33 -13.70
N ILE A 1131 -50.26 -64.17 -12.80
CA ILE A 1131 -49.36 -65.27 -13.16
C ILE A 1131 -50.08 -66.37 -13.94
N THR A 1132 -51.33 -66.69 -13.60
CA THR A 1132 -52.13 -67.68 -14.34
C THR A 1132 -52.39 -67.20 -15.77
N TRP A 1133 -52.82 -65.95 -15.92
CA TRP A 1133 -53.00 -65.33 -17.22
C TRP A 1133 -51.68 -65.27 -18.02
N PHE A 1134 -50.58 -64.89 -17.37
CA PHE A 1134 -49.25 -64.91 -17.97
C PHE A 1134 -48.86 -66.30 -18.48
N LYS A 1135 -49.12 -67.37 -17.71
CA LYS A 1135 -48.81 -68.75 -18.13
C LYS A 1135 -49.59 -69.19 -19.36
N GLU A 1136 -50.78 -68.66 -19.57
CA GLU A 1136 -51.58 -68.93 -20.78
C GLU A 1136 -51.12 -68.09 -21.98
N HIS A 1137 -50.61 -66.86 -21.74
CA HIS A 1137 -50.33 -65.85 -22.78
C HIS A 1137 -48.85 -65.44 -22.89
N TYR A 1138 -47.92 -66.26 -22.39
CA TYR A 1138 -46.48 -65.94 -22.40
C TYR A 1138 -45.90 -65.87 -23.82
N ASN A 1139 -46.45 -66.64 -24.77
CA ASN A 1139 -46.02 -66.65 -26.17
C ASN A 1139 -46.60 -65.48 -27.00
N ASP A 1140 -47.61 -64.75 -26.50
CA ASP A 1140 -48.27 -63.67 -27.24
C ASP A 1140 -47.45 -62.36 -27.28
N ALA A 1141 -46.21 -62.40 -26.74
CA ALA A 1141 -45.39 -61.24 -26.41
C ALA A 1141 -44.76 -60.48 -27.60
N VAL A 1142 -45.05 -60.81 -28.87
CA VAL A 1142 -44.24 -60.30 -30.00
C VAL A 1142 -44.71 -58.94 -30.57
N ASN A 1143 -45.86 -58.37 -30.19
CA ASN A 1143 -46.41 -57.19 -30.90
C ASN A 1143 -46.76 -55.93 -30.07
N TYR A 1144 -46.32 -55.79 -28.82
CA TYR A 1144 -46.79 -54.69 -27.95
C TYR A 1144 -45.82 -53.54 -27.62
N TYR A 1145 -44.58 -53.53 -28.13
CA TYR A 1145 -43.60 -52.46 -27.88
C TYR A 1145 -43.14 -51.72 -29.17
N ARG A 1146 -44.08 -51.30 -30.00
CA ARG A 1146 -43.91 -50.17 -30.93
C ARG A 1146 -45.05 -49.18 -30.69
N GLY A 1147 -44.78 -48.18 -29.87
CA GLY A 1147 -45.69 -47.10 -29.51
C GLY A 1147 -44.98 -46.13 -28.60
#